data_AF-A0A414Q2S1-F1
#
_entry.id   AF-A0A414Q2S1-F1
#
_cell.length_a   1.000
_cell.length_b   1.000
_cell.length_c   1.000
_cell.angle_alpha   90.00
_cell.angle_beta   90.00
_cell.angle_gamma   90.00
#
_symmetry.space_group_name_H-M   'P 1'
#
loop_
_entity.id
_entity.type
_entity.pdbx_description
1 polymer ?
#
loop_
_entity_poly.entity_id
_entity_poly.type
_entity_poly.pdbx_seq_one_letter_code
_entity_poly.pdbx_strand_id
1 'polypeptide(L)'
;MIKKIILFLLLLTQITYPIENYNDFEDSFIQIKCGELKDSFFMVKYDIENNQVYVGLNSLLYFLEIYSLEIDLKNMKVYGNLDNKTIDVKFDSNEAFVMDNSIYANISSIQEKLNFKSISFDFSLLSLTLVANFPLPYEQREKSKIDRLRLDEENHQDNKIDMEMKSQLISPGFLKVNWSKYNLKKSTYNLDYEYGTQFLYGSLYLNGEFYPENKIEYGNLTYNDFWKGNDLVIGSFSMITPHFINLGSDVLGVSIRDEDTYMTRDGGITIIKGEAENAQIIELYRDFSLIDYLYPKSKNFEFRIVDGILNSDYTLKIYYNDGRVEDKKVFSLSDMDILQKGKGRVNLQLGKNSNDGKNQGVSHFYYGITDNLTLGLGAMELLSFENRKYQLLQNDILFNTRHKSYPTLVTYKNYYETNEKENSYNFIVEQKLKTYTLRYLKEKYSKYIYEESNLKEYSSITLGKTFNKNSLEIGINSKSFFEENEDYKSDNVYLAWYTSLFSPISFSLKMEKDLYRGYDYNVFYPSVSYSGIFSVILDGEIGKERAEEKYTQNYNLRLNKRDIEIIKDKIYLDFGVFTRYSNISEKFRYGIVFTMSWDNYIHLEVSSSTNISENSKRTTTNSIETSKLINLQAPFAKIDNTTSVSNSWIYGKVYLDKNGNHQFDSEDIPLTNAEVLVDNKGFITDKNGNYIADGIASNKIVTISLNRKSVDPGYKNSDGKIKIKVRDSSSLKLDIPVQAISFLAGNIVLTKDFTEKQFVQNLSLITILLEQDGEVITETEPEFDGMYFFEDILPGKYTIKFNYLGYENVDFSTKSIDIEIKNSDDGEYFDGLDTEMIKGEKEEKN
;
A
#
# COMPACT_ATOMS: atom_id res chain seq x y z
N MET A 1 43.59 -26.27 25.00
CA MET A 1 44.19 -27.17 23.99
C MET A 1 43.12 -27.37 22.93
N ILE A 2 43.25 -26.99 21.66
CA ILE A 2 44.39 -27.00 20.74
C ILE A 2 44.36 -25.73 19.88
N LYS A 3 45.48 -24.99 19.90
CA LYS A 3 45.83 -23.92 18.96
C LYS A 3 46.85 -24.51 17.97
N LYS A 4 46.67 -24.18 16.69
CA LYS A 4 47.68 -23.94 15.63
C LYS A 4 48.86 -24.89 15.47
N ILE A 5 48.90 -25.57 14.32
CA ILE A 5 50.03 -26.20 13.60
C ILE A 5 49.58 -26.19 12.12
N ILE A 6 50.33 -25.88 11.06
CA ILE A 6 51.71 -25.45 10.83
C ILE A 6 51.72 -24.68 9.48
N LEU A 7 52.64 -23.73 9.41
CA LEU A 7 53.12 -22.96 8.27
C LEU A 7 53.92 -23.86 7.29
N PHE A 8 53.63 -23.83 5.99
CA PHE A 8 54.66 -24.14 4.97
C PHE A 8 54.40 -23.30 3.72
N LEU A 9 55.23 -22.27 3.53
CA LEU A 9 55.25 -21.40 2.36
C LEU A 9 56.49 -21.75 1.54
N LEU A 10 56.29 -22.28 0.34
CA LEU A 10 57.31 -22.42 -0.69
C LEU A 10 57.50 -21.06 -1.37
N LEU A 11 58.63 -20.41 -1.12
CA LEU A 11 59.10 -19.26 -1.88
C LEU A 11 59.67 -19.76 -3.21
N LEU A 12 58.84 -19.73 -4.27
CA LEU A 12 59.28 -19.68 -5.65
C LEU A 12 59.34 -18.21 -6.04
N THR A 13 60.53 -17.62 -6.04
CA THR A 13 60.76 -16.33 -6.68
C THR A 13 60.70 -16.54 -8.19
N GLN A 14 59.60 -16.11 -8.82
CA GLN A 14 59.55 -15.94 -10.28
C GLN A 14 60.54 -14.83 -10.63
N ILE A 15 61.54 -15.15 -11.45
CA ILE A 15 62.41 -14.16 -12.07
C ILE A 15 61.58 -13.55 -13.20
N THR A 16 61.15 -12.29 -13.05
CA THR A 16 60.47 -11.54 -14.10
C THR A 16 61.51 -10.87 -15.00
N TYR A 17 61.34 -11.01 -16.32
CA TYR A 17 62.17 -10.35 -17.33
C TYR A 17 61.41 -9.14 -17.89
N PRO A 18 62.10 -8.04 -18.27
CA PRO A 18 61.45 -6.89 -18.91
C PRO A 18 60.76 -7.30 -20.23
N ILE A 19 59.73 -6.57 -20.64
CA ILE A 19 59.07 -6.77 -21.93
C ILE A 19 60.04 -6.34 -23.04
N GLU A 20 60.55 -7.31 -23.79
CA GLU A 20 61.42 -7.09 -24.95
C GLU A 20 60.61 -7.14 -26.26
N ASN A 21 61.04 -6.42 -27.30
CA ASN A 21 60.41 -6.41 -28.64
C ASN A 21 58.93 -5.98 -28.73
N TYR A 22 58.42 -5.14 -27.82
CA TYR A 22 57.04 -4.61 -27.87
C TYR A 22 56.69 -3.83 -29.15
N ASN A 23 57.68 -3.44 -29.96
CA ASN A 23 57.45 -2.84 -31.28
C ASN A 23 56.84 -3.81 -32.31
N ASP A 24 56.92 -5.13 -32.05
CA ASP A 24 56.38 -6.18 -32.92
C ASP A 24 54.94 -6.59 -32.51
N PHE A 25 54.37 -5.97 -31.45
CA PHE A 25 52.99 -6.23 -31.03
C PHE A 25 51.97 -5.63 -32.01
N GLU A 26 50.92 -6.40 -32.34
CA GLU A 26 49.93 -5.99 -33.32
C GLU A 26 48.94 -4.97 -32.77
N ASP A 27 48.57 -4.00 -33.60
CA ASP A 27 47.43 -3.11 -33.37
C ASP A 27 46.12 -3.88 -33.56
N SER A 28 45.31 -3.98 -32.51
CA SER A 28 44.01 -4.63 -32.56
C SER A 28 42.92 -3.69 -32.06
N PHE A 29 41.85 -3.53 -32.85
CA PHE A 29 40.64 -2.84 -32.42
C PHE A 29 39.66 -3.84 -31.83
N ILE A 30 39.23 -3.57 -30.61
CA ILE A 30 38.40 -4.45 -29.80
C ILE A 30 37.17 -3.70 -29.30
N GLN A 31 36.14 -4.45 -28.91
CA GLN A 31 35.05 -3.87 -28.13
C GLN A 31 35.48 -3.75 -26.67
N ILE A 32 35.24 -2.62 -26.02
CA ILE A 32 35.45 -2.44 -24.58
C ILE A 32 34.11 -2.13 -23.89
N LYS A 33 33.89 -2.71 -22.71
CA LYS A 33 32.69 -2.48 -21.89
C LYS A 33 33.04 -2.33 -20.41
N CYS A 34 32.48 -1.31 -19.76
CA CYS A 34 32.54 -1.15 -18.30
C CYS A 34 31.24 -0.53 -17.79
N GLY A 35 30.41 -1.31 -17.09
CA GLY A 35 29.05 -0.87 -16.74
C GLY A 35 28.19 -0.65 -17.99
N GLU A 36 27.60 0.53 -18.11
CA GLU A 36 26.83 0.98 -19.30
C GLU A 36 27.72 1.61 -20.38
N LEU A 37 28.97 1.96 -20.07
CA LEU A 37 29.91 2.48 -21.06
C LEU A 37 30.33 1.37 -22.02
N LYS A 38 30.25 1.66 -23.32
CA LYS A 38 30.64 0.75 -24.40
C LYS A 38 31.28 1.52 -25.55
N ASP A 39 32.44 1.05 -26.00
CA ASP A 39 33.07 1.49 -27.25
C ASP A 39 33.38 0.24 -28.10
N SER A 40 33.02 0.29 -29.38
CA SER A 40 33.18 -0.83 -30.31
C SER A 40 34.46 -0.74 -31.14
N PHE A 41 35.27 0.30 -30.96
CA PHE A 41 36.48 0.56 -31.75
C PHE A 41 37.65 1.02 -30.87
N PHE A 42 37.90 0.28 -29.79
CA PHE A 42 38.94 0.61 -28.82
C PHE A 42 40.27 -0.07 -29.20
N MET A 43 41.36 0.69 -29.35
CA MET A 43 42.66 0.16 -29.76
C MET A 43 43.45 -0.42 -28.57
N VAL A 44 44.04 -1.60 -28.77
CA VAL A 44 44.96 -2.26 -27.85
C VAL A 44 46.18 -2.83 -28.59
N LYS A 45 47.26 -3.10 -27.86
CA LYS A 45 48.42 -3.84 -28.38
C LYS A 45 48.34 -5.29 -27.97
N TYR A 46 48.43 -6.18 -28.94
CA TYR A 46 48.30 -7.61 -28.72
C TYR A 46 49.63 -8.33 -28.96
N ASP A 47 50.13 -8.97 -27.91
CA ASP A 47 51.27 -9.88 -27.95
C ASP A 47 50.75 -11.29 -28.30
N ILE A 48 50.93 -11.66 -29.56
CA ILE A 48 50.48 -12.96 -30.11
C ILE A 48 51.27 -14.11 -29.51
N GLU A 49 52.56 -13.92 -29.22
CA GLU A 49 53.44 -14.99 -28.75
C GLU A 49 53.07 -15.43 -27.33
N ASN A 50 52.74 -14.47 -26.47
CA ASN A 50 52.37 -14.73 -25.07
C ASN A 50 50.86 -14.65 -24.80
N ASN A 51 50.06 -14.37 -25.83
CA ASN A 51 48.60 -14.20 -25.74
C ASN A 51 48.21 -13.14 -24.70
N GLN A 52 48.87 -11.99 -24.73
CA GLN A 52 48.67 -10.90 -23.76
C GLN A 52 48.15 -9.63 -24.42
N VAL A 53 47.24 -8.94 -23.73
CA VAL A 53 46.66 -7.68 -24.19
C VAL A 53 47.18 -6.54 -23.33
N TYR A 54 47.68 -5.51 -24.00
CA TYR A 54 48.17 -4.28 -23.40
C TYR A 54 47.25 -3.12 -23.76
N VAL A 55 46.79 -2.42 -22.74
CA VAL A 55 45.82 -1.32 -22.87
C VAL A 55 46.53 0.00 -22.61
N GLY A 56 46.33 0.96 -23.51
CA GLY A 56 46.81 2.33 -23.32
C GLY A 56 46.06 3.02 -22.19
N LEU A 57 46.77 3.39 -21.12
CA LEU A 57 46.17 3.95 -19.92
C LEU A 57 45.46 5.30 -20.16
N ASN A 58 45.99 6.17 -21.03
CA ASN A 58 45.31 7.43 -21.38
C ASN A 58 43.93 7.19 -22.00
N SER A 59 43.84 6.28 -22.98
CA SER A 59 42.59 5.95 -23.67
C SER A 59 41.60 5.25 -22.74
N LEU A 60 42.11 4.39 -21.83
CA LEU A 60 41.28 3.69 -20.85
C LEU A 60 40.66 4.66 -19.84
N LEU A 61 41.47 5.56 -19.26
CA LEU A 61 40.97 6.57 -18.33
C LEU A 61 39.95 7.50 -19.01
N TYR A 62 40.20 7.86 -20.27
CA TYR A 62 39.26 8.63 -21.07
C TYR A 62 37.92 7.92 -21.28
N PHE A 63 37.95 6.64 -21.70
CA PHE A 63 36.75 5.83 -21.88
C PHE A 63 35.93 5.71 -20.59
N LEU A 64 36.60 5.65 -19.43
CA LEU A 64 35.97 5.59 -18.12
C LEU A 64 35.59 6.96 -17.54
N GLU A 65 35.85 8.04 -18.27
CA GLU A 65 35.68 9.45 -17.85
C GLU A 65 36.47 9.83 -16.58
N ILE A 66 37.57 9.14 -16.29
CA ILE A 66 38.42 9.38 -15.12
C ILE A 66 39.49 10.41 -15.46
N TYR A 67 39.21 11.68 -15.18
CA TYR A 67 40.13 12.79 -15.42
C TYR A 67 41.03 13.14 -14.23
N SER A 68 40.78 12.53 -13.07
CA SER A 68 41.48 12.83 -11.81
C SER A 68 42.81 12.10 -11.61
N LEU A 69 43.19 11.24 -12.57
CA LEU A 69 44.44 10.50 -12.57
C LEU A 69 45.38 11.03 -13.67
N GLU A 70 46.59 11.38 -13.29
CA GLU A 70 47.66 11.82 -14.17
C GLU A 70 48.63 10.67 -14.47
N ILE A 71 49.24 10.73 -15.67
CA ILE A 71 50.17 9.72 -16.17
C ILE A 71 51.55 10.34 -16.37
N ASP A 72 52.54 9.88 -15.60
CA ASP A 72 53.96 10.20 -15.77
C ASP A 72 54.65 9.10 -16.58
N LEU A 73 54.84 9.41 -17.86
CA LEU A 73 55.48 8.53 -18.84
C LEU A 73 56.94 8.21 -18.47
N LYS A 74 57.67 9.17 -17.87
CA LYS A 74 59.10 9.00 -17.59
C LYS A 74 59.35 7.98 -16.50
N ASN A 75 58.47 7.94 -15.50
CA ASN A 75 58.56 7.01 -14.38
C ASN A 75 57.61 5.80 -14.50
N MET A 76 56.87 5.68 -15.62
CA MET A 76 55.79 4.71 -15.84
C MET A 76 54.81 4.65 -14.66
N LYS A 77 54.31 5.81 -14.28
CA LYS A 77 53.57 6.00 -13.04
C LYS A 77 52.20 6.62 -13.32
N VAL A 78 51.19 6.16 -12.60
CA VAL A 78 49.86 6.77 -12.53
C VAL A 78 49.65 7.29 -11.12
N TYR A 79 49.26 8.56 -10.98
CA TYR A 79 49.00 9.15 -9.68
C TYR A 79 47.82 10.13 -9.72
N GLY A 80 47.14 10.30 -8.60
CA GLY A 80 46.00 11.21 -8.47
C GLY A 80 45.02 10.70 -7.43
N ASN A 81 43.79 11.21 -7.46
CA ASN A 81 42.74 10.79 -6.52
C ASN A 81 41.61 10.10 -7.27
N LEU A 82 41.18 8.95 -6.79
CA LEU A 82 40.05 8.18 -7.32
C LEU A 82 39.20 7.70 -6.15
N ASP A 83 37.91 8.06 -6.10
CA ASP A 83 36.97 7.68 -5.03
C ASP A 83 37.51 7.97 -3.61
N ASN A 84 37.98 9.21 -3.38
CA ASN A 84 38.61 9.65 -2.12
C ASN A 84 39.84 8.85 -1.67
N LYS A 85 40.43 8.03 -2.55
CA LYS A 85 41.69 7.33 -2.33
C LYS A 85 42.76 7.91 -3.23
N THR A 86 43.94 8.16 -2.66
CA THR A 86 45.11 8.54 -3.44
C THR A 86 45.67 7.30 -4.12
N ILE A 87 45.63 7.31 -5.45
CA ILE A 87 46.32 6.35 -6.31
C ILE A 87 47.72 6.91 -6.54
N ASP A 88 48.73 6.11 -6.25
CA ASP A 88 50.13 6.40 -6.57
C ASP A 88 50.77 5.05 -6.89
N VAL A 89 50.79 4.71 -8.17
CA VAL A 89 51.17 3.38 -8.62
C VAL A 89 52.14 3.43 -9.79
N LYS A 90 53.22 2.66 -9.65
CA LYS A 90 54.25 2.51 -10.66
C LYS A 90 54.12 1.15 -11.36
N PHE A 91 54.24 1.14 -12.68
CA PHE A 91 54.32 -0.06 -13.48
C PHE A 91 55.79 -0.42 -13.72
N ASP A 92 56.12 -1.68 -13.51
CA ASP A 92 57.46 -2.20 -13.73
C ASP A 92 57.66 -2.53 -15.22
N SER A 93 58.92 -2.63 -15.65
CA SER A 93 59.28 -2.84 -17.06
C SER A 93 58.82 -4.19 -17.63
N ASN A 94 58.39 -5.12 -16.78
CA ASN A 94 57.81 -6.42 -17.16
C ASN A 94 56.27 -6.37 -17.24
N GLU A 95 55.63 -5.26 -16.88
CA GLU A 95 54.19 -5.09 -16.81
C GLU A 95 53.64 -4.08 -17.82
N ALA A 96 54.46 -3.09 -18.18
CA ALA A 96 54.09 -2.03 -19.08
C ALA A 96 55.29 -1.49 -19.87
N PHE A 97 54.99 -0.81 -20.98
CA PHE A 97 55.94 -0.08 -21.79
C PHE A 97 55.34 1.26 -22.25
N VAL A 98 56.19 2.19 -22.68
CA VAL A 98 55.77 3.52 -23.15
C VAL A 98 55.80 3.53 -24.67
N MET A 99 54.68 3.92 -25.28
CA MET A 99 54.55 4.08 -26.73
C MET A 99 53.47 5.10 -27.04
N ASP A 100 53.61 5.85 -28.14
CA ASP A 100 52.63 6.83 -28.60
C ASP A 100 52.13 7.79 -27.51
N ASN A 101 53.05 8.27 -26.67
CA ASN A 101 52.77 9.18 -25.56
C ASN A 101 51.75 8.64 -24.52
N SER A 102 51.66 7.32 -24.38
CA SER A 102 50.83 6.61 -23.40
C SER A 102 51.63 5.46 -22.77
N ILE A 103 51.20 5.03 -21.57
CA ILE A 103 51.67 3.78 -20.97
C ILE A 103 50.75 2.66 -21.43
N TYR A 104 51.30 1.64 -22.08
CA TYR A 104 50.58 0.42 -22.42
C TYR A 104 50.87 -0.63 -21.35
N ALA A 105 49.87 -0.92 -20.53
CA ALA A 105 49.99 -1.85 -19.40
C ALA A 105 49.18 -3.12 -19.65
N ASN A 106 49.71 -4.26 -19.20
CA ASN A 106 49.00 -5.53 -19.27
C ASN A 106 47.71 -5.47 -18.43
N ILE A 107 46.61 -6.01 -18.96
CA ILE A 107 45.29 -6.03 -18.31
C ILE A 107 45.30 -6.58 -16.86
N SER A 108 46.17 -7.56 -16.55
CA SER A 108 46.33 -8.09 -15.19
C SER A 108 46.95 -7.07 -14.24
N SER A 109 47.96 -6.34 -14.71
CA SER A 109 48.61 -5.27 -13.94
C SER A 109 47.64 -4.12 -13.70
N ILE A 110 46.84 -3.74 -14.70
CA ILE A 110 45.78 -2.73 -14.57
C ILE A 110 44.76 -3.16 -13.50
N GLN A 111 44.32 -4.42 -13.53
CA GLN A 111 43.35 -4.91 -12.56
C GLN A 111 43.85 -4.79 -11.13
N GLU A 112 45.09 -5.23 -10.87
CA GLU A 112 45.70 -5.22 -9.55
C GLU A 112 45.99 -3.78 -9.07
N LYS A 113 46.59 -2.96 -9.94
CA LYS A 113 47.16 -1.66 -9.58
C LYS A 113 46.14 -0.52 -9.59
N LEU A 114 45.10 -0.60 -10.42
CA LEU A 114 44.06 0.44 -10.53
C LEU A 114 42.72 0.03 -9.88
N ASN A 115 42.73 -0.99 -9.01
CA ASN A 115 41.59 -1.40 -8.17
C ASN A 115 40.32 -1.76 -8.99
N PHE A 116 40.47 -2.51 -10.08
CA PHE A 116 39.33 -3.14 -10.75
C PHE A 116 39.01 -4.48 -10.10
N LYS A 117 37.71 -4.78 -9.97
CA LYS A 117 37.23 -6.07 -9.45
C LYS A 117 37.59 -7.21 -10.40
N SER A 118 37.44 -6.98 -11.70
CA SER A 118 37.83 -7.92 -12.75
C SER A 118 38.03 -7.22 -14.09
N ILE A 119 39.02 -7.66 -14.85
CA ILE A 119 39.24 -7.32 -16.25
C ILE A 119 39.39 -8.63 -17.01
N SER A 120 38.50 -8.90 -17.96
CA SER A 120 38.50 -10.14 -18.74
C SER A 120 38.48 -9.82 -20.23
N PHE A 121 39.38 -10.46 -20.97
CA PHE A 121 39.41 -10.38 -22.42
C PHE A 121 38.89 -11.68 -23.04
N ASP A 122 37.92 -11.57 -23.94
CA ASP A 122 37.43 -12.67 -24.76
C ASP A 122 38.10 -12.61 -26.14
N PHE A 123 39.04 -13.52 -26.38
CA PHE A 123 39.79 -13.62 -27.63
C PHE A 123 38.92 -14.02 -28.83
N SER A 124 37.78 -14.68 -28.61
CA SER A 124 36.87 -15.09 -29.69
C SER A 124 36.01 -13.93 -30.17
N LEU A 125 35.63 -13.05 -29.25
CA LEU A 125 34.78 -11.90 -29.51
C LEU A 125 35.58 -10.59 -29.68
N LEU A 126 36.90 -10.62 -29.48
CA LEU A 126 37.75 -9.43 -29.40
C LEU A 126 37.13 -8.37 -28.48
N SER A 127 36.80 -8.79 -27.25
CA SER A 127 36.03 -7.97 -26.31
C SER A 127 36.69 -7.91 -24.93
N LEU A 128 36.94 -6.71 -24.43
CA LEU A 128 37.45 -6.43 -23.10
C LEU A 128 36.31 -5.96 -22.19
N THR A 129 36.01 -6.74 -21.16
CA THR A 129 35.01 -6.39 -20.14
C THR A 129 35.71 -6.03 -18.83
N LEU A 130 35.40 -4.85 -18.30
CA LEU A 130 35.91 -4.35 -17.03
C LEU A 130 34.77 -4.22 -16.01
N VAL A 131 35.10 -4.48 -14.75
CA VAL A 131 34.23 -4.22 -13.60
C VAL A 131 35.04 -3.42 -12.59
N ALA A 132 34.74 -2.14 -12.44
CA ALA A 132 35.38 -1.27 -11.46
C ALA A 132 34.96 -1.67 -10.03
N ASN A 133 35.86 -1.48 -9.06
CA ASN A 133 35.54 -1.63 -7.62
C ASN A 133 35.37 -0.26 -6.93
N PHE A 134 35.04 0.75 -7.72
CA PHE A 134 34.80 2.14 -7.34
C PHE A 134 33.67 2.67 -8.26
N PRO A 135 32.85 3.62 -7.79
CA PRO A 135 31.81 4.21 -8.62
C PRO A 135 32.43 5.00 -9.78
N LEU A 136 31.92 4.79 -10.99
CA LEU A 136 32.38 5.53 -12.16
C LEU A 136 31.80 6.96 -12.15
N PRO A 137 32.51 7.95 -12.74
CA PRO A 137 32.03 9.33 -12.78
C PRO A 137 30.60 9.48 -13.32
N TYR A 138 30.23 8.76 -14.38
CA TYR A 138 28.86 8.78 -14.91
C TYR A 138 27.82 8.22 -13.91
N GLU A 139 28.16 7.16 -13.17
CA GLU A 139 27.26 6.57 -12.15
C GLU A 139 27.03 7.54 -10.98
N GLN A 140 28.05 8.31 -10.60
CA GLN A 140 27.91 9.35 -9.59
C GLN A 140 27.03 10.51 -10.07
N ARG A 141 27.12 10.90 -11.35
CA ARG A 141 26.25 11.91 -11.95
C ARG A 141 24.80 11.46 -11.99
N GLU A 142 24.54 10.24 -12.47
CA GLU A 142 23.20 9.64 -12.49
C GLU A 142 22.61 9.49 -11.10
N LYS A 143 23.40 8.99 -10.14
CA LYS A 143 22.97 8.90 -8.75
C LYS A 143 22.66 10.28 -8.16
N SER A 144 23.46 11.29 -8.47
CA SER A 144 23.19 12.67 -8.01
C SER A 144 21.95 13.26 -8.67
N LYS A 145 21.65 12.90 -9.93
CA LYS A 145 20.40 13.26 -10.63
C LYS A 145 19.19 12.61 -9.95
N ILE A 146 19.28 11.31 -9.64
CA ILE A 146 18.24 10.60 -8.88
C ILE A 146 18.10 11.17 -7.47
N ASP A 147 19.19 11.45 -6.77
CA ASP A 147 19.16 12.01 -5.41
C ASP A 147 18.60 13.45 -5.43
N ARG A 148 18.88 14.25 -6.47
CA ARG A 148 18.25 15.57 -6.70
C ARG A 148 16.76 15.44 -6.99
N LEU A 149 16.35 14.54 -7.89
CA LEU A 149 14.93 14.24 -8.13
C LEU A 149 14.22 13.78 -6.85
N ARG A 150 14.91 12.99 -6.02
CA ARG A 150 14.39 12.52 -4.74
C ARG A 150 14.34 13.63 -3.68
N LEU A 151 15.30 14.55 -3.69
CA LEU A 151 15.36 15.71 -2.80
C LEU A 151 14.40 16.82 -3.23
N ASP A 152 14.11 16.96 -4.52
CA ASP A 152 13.06 17.84 -5.04
C ASP A 152 11.67 17.23 -4.76
N GLU A 153 11.52 15.91 -4.85
CA GLU A 153 10.34 15.22 -4.32
C GLU A 153 10.18 15.37 -2.79
N GLU A 154 11.28 15.34 -2.02
CA GLU A 154 11.28 15.51 -0.55
C GLU A 154 11.10 16.99 -0.13
N ASN A 155 11.60 17.97 -0.91
CA ASN A 155 11.45 19.41 -0.63
C ASN A 155 10.11 19.98 -1.13
N HIS A 156 9.47 19.35 -2.12
CA HIS A 156 8.09 19.64 -2.54
C HIS A 156 7.05 18.74 -1.86
N GLN A 157 7.46 17.94 -0.87
CA GLN A 157 6.56 17.21 0.04
C GLN A 157 5.98 18.09 1.16
N ASP A 158 5.68 19.35 0.85
CA ASP A 158 4.47 19.90 1.47
C ASP A 158 3.30 19.12 0.88
N ASN A 159 2.53 18.48 1.74
CA ASN A 159 1.18 18.00 1.46
C ASN A 159 0.27 19.21 1.15
N LYS A 160 0.63 20.02 0.15
CA LYS A 160 -0.15 21.16 -0.28
C LYS A 160 -1.35 20.59 -1.00
N ILE A 161 -2.47 20.62 -0.29
CA ILE A 161 -3.79 20.33 -0.84
C ILE A 161 -4.13 21.54 -1.71
N ASP A 162 -4.29 21.34 -3.01
CA ASP A 162 -4.62 22.42 -3.95
C ASP A 162 -6.06 22.89 -3.75
N MET A 163 -6.96 21.94 -3.43
CA MET A 163 -8.38 22.22 -3.21
C MET A 163 -8.99 21.33 -2.13
N GLU A 164 -9.95 21.87 -1.37
CA GLU A 164 -10.73 21.10 -0.40
C GLU A 164 -12.22 21.26 -0.69
N MET A 165 -12.95 20.14 -0.72
CA MET A 165 -14.41 20.18 -0.78
C MET A 165 -14.95 20.88 0.47
N LYS A 166 -15.72 21.94 0.28
CA LYS A 166 -16.28 22.72 1.40
C LYS A 166 -17.41 21.95 2.08
N SER A 167 -17.49 22.04 3.41
CA SER A 167 -18.65 21.60 4.17
C SER A 167 -19.85 22.50 3.89
N GLN A 168 -21.01 21.92 3.58
CA GLN A 168 -22.25 22.64 3.31
C GLN A 168 -23.26 22.42 4.43
N LEU A 169 -24.12 23.42 4.65
CA LEU A 169 -25.23 23.31 5.60
C LEU A 169 -26.26 22.27 5.14
N ILE A 170 -26.52 22.20 3.84
CA ILE A 170 -27.39 21.20 3.21
C ILE A 170 -26.90 20.98 1.78
N SER A 171 -26.86 19.72 1.35
CA SER A 171 -26.73 19.36 -0.06
C SER A 171 -27.87 18.41 -0.47
N PRO A 172 -28.19 18.29 -1.77
CA PRO A 172 -29.15 17.29 -2.24
C PRO A 172 -28.66 15.85 -2.05
N GLY A 173 -27.35 15.61 -2.12
CA GLY A 173 -26.77 14.28 -1.93
C GLY A 173 -27.20 13.22 -2.94
N PHE A 174 -27.14 11.97 -2.51
CA PHE A 174 -27.36 10.78 -3.31
C PHE A 174 -28.44 9.90 -2.70
N LEU A 175 -29.37 9.44 -3.52
CA LEU A 175 -30.39 8.48 -3.15
C LEU A 175 -30.16 7.19 -3.95
N LYS A 176 -29.96 6.08 -3.25
CA LYS A 176 -30.00 4.73 -3.83
C LYS A 176 -31.34 4.13 -3.48
N VAL A 177 -32.04 3.63 -4.50
CA VAL A 177 -33.28 2.86 -4.32
C VAL A 177 -32.98 1.44 -4.73
N ASN A 178 -33.30 0.50 -3.86
CA ASN A 178 -33.12 -0.92 -4.10
C ASN A 178 -34.49 -1.62 -4.07
N TRP A 179 -34.83 -2.35 -5.12
CA TRP A 179 -35.98 -3.24 -5.12
C TRP A 179 -35.47 -4.67 -5.16
N SER A 180 -35.87 -5.47 -4.19
CA SER A 180 -35.43 -6.85 -4.10
C SER A 180 -36.60 -7.80 -3.88
N LYS A 181 -36.44 -9.02 -4.41
CA LYS A 181 -37.37 -10.11 -4.16
C LYS A 181 -36.59 -11.37 -3.88
N TYR A 182 -36.26 -11.57 -2.61
CA TYR A 182 -35.40 -12.67 -2.15
C TYR A 182 -35.95 -14.08 -2.42
N ASN A 183 -37.26 -14.22 -2.63
CA ASN A 183 -37.86 -15.48 -3.06
C ASN A 183 -38.96 -15.22 -4.08
N LEU A 184 -38.67 -15.47 -5.36
CA LEU A 184 -39.62 -15.27 -6.46
C LEU A 184 -40.96 -16.02 -6.27
N LYS A 185 -40.98 -17.12 -5.48
CA LYS A 185 -42.21 -17.87 -5.17
C LYS A 185 -43.09 -17.21 -4.10
N LYS A 186 -42.53 -16.35 -3.25
CA LYS A 186 -43.30 -15.55 -2.29
C LYS A 186 -43.91 -14.34 -3.00
N SER A 187 -45.00 -13.81 -2.47
CA SER A 187 -45.63 -12.58 -2.98
C SER A 187 -44.92 -11.31 -2.50
N THR A 188 -44.21 -11.38 -1.37
CA THR A 188 -43.51 -10.26 -0.74
C THR A 188 -42.26 -9.88 -1.52
N TYR A 189 -42.06 -8.57 -1.68
CA TYR A 189 -40.84 -7.93 -2.17
C TYR A 189 -40.38 -6.92 -1.11
N ASN A 190 -39.17 -6.41 -1.25
CA ASN A 190 -38.65 -5.31 -0.44
C ASN A 190 -38.36 -4.13 -1.37
N LEU A 191 -38.56 -2.92 -0.85
CA LEU A 191 -38.16 -1.70 -1.50
C LEU A 191 -37.41 -0.89 -0.45
N ASP A 192 -36.09 -0.83 -0.59
CA ASP A 192 -35.17 -0.26 0.37
C ASP A 192 -34.57 1.02 -0.20
N TYR A 193 -34.09 1.89 0.69
CA TYR A 193 -33.38 3.10 0.29
C TYR A 193 -32.12 3.29 1.12
N GLU A 194 -31.13 3.88 0.49
CA GLU A 194 -29.98 4.48 1.14
C GLU A 194 -29.89 5.93 0.68
N TYR A 195 -29.61 6.84 1.60
CA TYR A 195 -29.51 8.26 1.32
C TYR A 195 -28.29 8.85 2.04
N GLY A 196 -27.37 9.40 1.24
CA GLY A 196 -26.14 10.03 1.71
C GLY A 196 -26.14 11.50 1.30
N THR A 197 -25.94 12.41 2.26
CA THR A 197 -25.89 13.85 1.96
C THR A 197 -24.99 14.60 2.94
N GLN A 198 -24.66 15.86 2.62
CA GLN A 198 -24.18 16.80 3.61
C GLN A 198 -25.36 17.47 4.32
N PHE A 199 -25.34 17.45 5.64
CA PHE A 199 -26.36 18.08 6.48
C PHE A 199 -25.71 18.67 7.73
N LEU A 200 -26.03 19.93 8.04
CA LEU A 200 -25.46 20.66 9.18
C LEU A 200 -23.93 20.59 9.25
N TYR A 201 -23.25 20.70 8.10
CA TYR A 201 -21.80 20.60 7.96
C TYR A 201 -21.19 19.22 8.29
N GLY A 202 -22.02 18.21 8.54
CA GLY A 202 -21.60 16.81 8.70
C GLY A 202 -22.13 15.93 7.57
N SER A 203 -21.72 14.67 7.59
CA SER A 203 -22.11 13.62 6.65
C SER A 203 -23.32 12.86 7.20
N LEU A 204 -24.49 13.06 6.60
CA LEU A 204 -25.70 12.32 6.96
C LEU A 204 -25.80 11.06 6.08
N TYR A 205 -25.87 9.90 6.70
CA TYR A 205 -26.21 8.63 6.08
C TYR A 205 -27.50 8.09 6.68
N LEU A 206 -28.45 7.70 5.85
CA LEU A 206 -29.69 7.04 6.23
C LEU A 206 -29.86 5.79 5.39
N ASN A 207 -30.34 4.70 6.00
CA ASN A 207 -30.90 3.58 5.26
C ASN A 207 -32.24 3.15 5.88
N GLY A 208 -33.04 2.47 5.08
CA GLY A 208 -34.30 1.92 5.57
C GLY A 208 -35.09 1.22 4.49
N GLU A 209 -36.30 0.84 4.87
CA GLU A 209 -37.26 0.16 4.00
C GLU A 209 -38.43 1.11 3.74
N PHE A 210 -38.82 1.28 2.47
CA PHE A 210 -40.13 1.83 2.09
C PHE A 210 -41.23 0.76 2.18
N TYR A 211 -40.90 -0.50 1.92
CA TYR A 211 -41.80 -1.67 1.99
C TYR A 211 -41.00 -2.91 2.39
N PRO A 212 -41.49 -3.80 3.28
CA PRO A 212 -42.88 -3.95 3.73
C PRO A 212 -43.35 -2.96 4.81
N GLU A 213 -42.42 -2.41 5.59
CA GLU A 213 -42.73 -1.41 6.61
C GLU A 213 -41.94 -0.15 6.31
N ASN A 214 -42.59 1.01 6.35
CA ASN A 214 -41.89 2.28 6.18
C ASN A 214 -41.12 2.60 7.47
N LYS A 215 -39.82 2.25 7.50
CA LYS A 215 -38.94 2.44 8.67
C LYS A 215 -37.55 2.92 8.24
N ILE A 216 -36.93 3.74 9.07
CA ILE A 216 -35.49 4.01 9.03
C ILE A 216 -34.84 2.93 9.89
N GLU A 217 -33.94 2.15 9.32
CA GLU A 217 -33.24 1.08 10.06
C GLU A 217 -31.97 1.60 10.73
N TYR A 218 -31.22 2.42 10.01
CA TYR A 218 -29.99 3.04 10.48
C TYR A 218 -29.91 4.47 9.97
N GLY A 219 -29.47 5.39 10.83
CA GLY A 219 -29.26 6.76 10.42
C GLY A 219 -28.26 7.44 11.31
N ASN A 220 -27.22 8.03 10.73
CA ASN A 220 -26.23 8.78 11.48
C ASN A 220 -25.75 10.04 10.76
N LEU A 221 -25.38 11.02 11.56
CA LEU A 221 -24.74 12.26 11.15
C LEU A 221 -23.34 12.27 11.73
N THR A 222 -22.34 12.24 10.86
CA THR A 222 -20.93 12.10 11.23
C THR A 222 -20.17 13.38 10.95
N TYR A 223 -19.37 13.82 11.92
CA TYR A 223 -18.44 14.93 11.81
C TYR A 223 -17.02 14.38 11.96
N ASN A 224 -16.35 14.18 10.82
CA ASN A 224 -15.01 13.64 10.78
C ASN A 224 -14.00 14.65 11.35
N ASP A 225 -12.98 14.17 12.06
CA ASP A 225 -11.94 15.00 12.69
C ASP A 225 -12.50 16.07 13.65
N PHE A 226 -13.65 15.82 14.28
CA PHE A 226 -14.32 16.77 15.18
C PHE A 226 -13.41 17.28 16.30
N TRP A 227 -12.61 16.39 16.90
CA TRP A 227 -11.65 16.79 17.94
C TRP A 227 -10.43 15.87 18.00
N LYS A 228 -9.24 16.41 17.66
CA LYS A 228 -7.94 15.72 17.79
C LYS A 228 -7.92 14.30 17.18
N GLY A 229 -8.51 14.12 16.00
CA GLY A 229 -8.62 12.83 15.31
C GLY A 229 -9.72 11.90 15.84
N ASN A 230 -10.69 12.44 16.58
CA ASN A 230 -11.91 11.71 16.95
C ASN A 230 -13.08 12.25 16.13
N ASP A 231 -13.96 11.35 15.71
CA ASP A 231 -15.17 11.67 14.98
C ASP A 231 -16.34 11.79 15.94
N LEU A 232 -17.24 12.73 15.66
CA LEU A 232 -18.52 12.85 16.34
C LEU A 232 -19.61 12.23 15.48
N VAL A 233 -20.25 11.16 15.96
CA VAL A 233 -21.38 10.49 15.33
C VAL A 233 -22.63 10.76 16.16
N ILE A 234 -23.69 11.25 15.53
CA ILE A 234 -25.02 11.46 16.12
C ILE A 234 -26.01 10.57 15.37
N GLY A 235 -26.64 9.63 16.05
CA GLY A 235 -27.54 8.64 15.45
C GLY A 235 -27.08 7.22 15.76
N SER A 236 -27.22 6.31 14.80
CA SER A 236 -26.89 4.90 14.94
C SER A 236 -25.37 4.66 14.87
N PHE A 237 -24.84 3.86 15.80
CA PHE A 237 -23.45 3.42 15.81
C PHE A 237 -23.29 2.10 16.59
N SER A 238 -22.21 1.36 16.33
CA SER A 238 -21.84 0.19 17.15
C SER A 238 -21.07 0.61 18.41
N MET A 239 -21.59 0.27 19.60
CA MET A 239 -21.00 0.61 20.90
C MET A 239 -19.88 -0.36 21.29
N ILE A 240 -18.81 0.19 21.87
CA ILE A 240 -17.64 -0.54 22.35
C ILE A 240 -17.89 -0.94 23.82
N THR A 241 -18.23 -2.20 24.05
CA THR A 241 -18.54 -2.73 25.39
C THR A 241 -17.67 -3.93 25.78
N PRO A 242 -17.52 -4.23 27.08
CA PRO A 242 -16.81 -5.42 27.52
C PRO A 242 -17.57 -6.69 27.11
N HIS A 243 -16.85 -7.70 26.57
CA HIS A 243 -17.49 -8.89 26.02
C HIS A 243 -18.15 -9.80 27.07
N PHE A 244 -17.71 -9.74 28.33
CA PHE A 244 -18.30 -10.50 29.44
C PHE A 244 -19.72 -10.01 29.82
N ILE A 245 -20.20 -8.91 29.23
CA ILE A 245 -21.57 -8.42 29.42
C ILE A 245 -22.39 -8.77 28.19
N ASN A 246 -23.43 -9.56 28.39
CA ASN A 246 -24.33 -9.98 27.31
C ASN A 246 -25.32 -8.85 26.96
N LEU A 247 -24.97 -7.99 26.01
CA LEU A 247 -25.80 -6.88 25.52
C LEU A 247 -25.66 -6.69 24.00
N GLY A 248 -26.63 -6.02 23.38
CA GLY A 248 -26.55 -5.67 21.96
C GLY A 248 -25.67 -4.43 21.74
N SER A 249 -24.87 -4.44 20.68
CA SER A 249 -23.92 -3.36 20.37
C SER A 249 -24.52 -2.22 19.57
N ASP A 250 -25.62 -2.42 18.85
CA ASP A 250 -26.22 -1.35 18.04
C ASP A 250 -26.93 -0.34 18.93
N VAL A 251 -26.49 0.92 18.88
CA VAL A 251 -26.97 2.02 19.72
C VAL A 251 -27.39 3.20 18.88
N LEU A 252 -28.52 3.80 19.21
CA LEU A 252 -28.97 5.11 18.75
C LEU A 252 -28.63 6.16 19.82
N GLY A 253 -27.74 7.10 19.50
CA GLY A 253 -27.34 8.15 20.44
C GLY A 253 -26.23 9.05 19.92
N VAL A 254 -25.22 9.32 20.75
CA VAL A 254 -24.05 10.13 20.42
C VAL A 254 -22.77 9.34 20.71
N SER A 255 -21.83 9.35 19.78
CA SER A 255 -20.51 8.74 19.91
C SER A 255 -19.42 9.75 19.54
N ILE A 256 -18.39 9.86 20.35
CA ILE A 256 -17.10 10.50 20.04
C ILE A 256 -16.05 9.40 20.13
N ARG A 257 -15.45 8.99 19.02
CA ARG A 257 -14.50 7.86 18.98
C ARG A 257 -13.46 8.01 17.87
N ASP A 258 -12.41 7.21 17.99
CA ASP A 258 -11.38 6.99 16.97
C ASP A 258 -11.79 5.78 16.08
N GLU A 259 -11.46 5.79 14.78
CA GLU A 259 -11.95 4.83 13.77
C GLU A 259 -11.36 3.41 13.89
N ASP A 260 -10.28 3.22 14.66
CA ASP A 260 -9.37 2.08 14.46
C ASP A 260 -9.67 0.78 15.24
N THR A 261 -10.78 0.65 15.98
CA THR A 261 -10.97 -0.52 16.90
C THR A 261 -12.12 -1.46 16.50
N TYR A 262 -11.80 -2.70 16.11
CA TYR A 262 -12.74 -3.67 15.52
C TYR A 262 -12.79 -5.05 16.21
N MET A 263 -11.90 -5.38 17.15
CA MET A 263 -11.79 -6.75 17.70
C MET A 263 -11.89 -6.86 19.23
N THR A 264 -12.55 -7.93 19.67
CA THR A 264 -12.52 -8.45 21.04
C THR A 264 -12.19 -9.94 21.03
N ARG A 265 -11.45 -10.42 22.05
CA ARG A 265 -11.06 -11.84 22.18
C ARG A 265 -11.55 -12.35 23.53
N ASP A 266 -12.25 -13.48 23.54
CA ASP A 266 -12.67 -14.16 24.77
C ASP A 266 -12.63 -15.68 24.59
N GLY A 267 -12.00 -16.38 25.53
CA GLY A 267 -12.11 -17.83 25.66
C GLY A 267 -11.70 -18.65 24.42
N GLY A 268 -10.84 -18.13 23.54
CA GLY A 268 -10.46 -18.76 22.27
C GLY A 268 -11.39 -18.45 21.08
N ILE A 269 -12.32 -17.52 21.26
CA ILE A 269 -13.19 -16.97 20.22
C ILE A 269 -12.74 -15.54 19.93
N THR A 270 -12.34 -15.29 18.68
CA THR A 270 -12.07 -13.94 18.19
C THR A 270 -13.35 -13.39 17.57
N ILE A 271 -13.82 -12.25 18.07
CA ILE A 271 -15.00 -11.55 17.54
C ILE A 271 -14.53 -10.25 16.90
N ILE A 272 -14.82 -10.08 15.61
CA ILE A 272 -14.46 -8.91 14.84
C ILE A 272 -15.75 -8.23 14.40
N LYS A 273 -16.03 -7.05 14.93
CA LYS A 273 -17.23 -6.26 14.63
C LYS A 273 -16.84 -4.97 13.97
N GLY A 274 -17.55 -4.60 12.91
CA GLY A 274 -17.29 -3.34 12.22
C GLY A 274 -18.45 -2.82 11.41
N GLU A 275 -18.17 -1.71 10.74
CA GLU A 275 -19.08 -1.02 9.83
C GLU A 275 -18.44 -1.01 8.44
N ALA A 276 -19.18 -1.47 7.41
CA ALA A 276 -18.80 -1.46 6.01
C ALA A 276 -20.05 -1.19 5.15
N GLU A 277 -20.17 0.03 4.64
CA GLU A 277 -21.32 0.47 3.84
C GLU A 277 -21.25 -0.09 2.41
N ASN A 278 -22.35 -0.64 1.88
CA ASN A 278 -22.43 -1.13 0.49
C ASN A 278 -21.35 -2.16 0.11
N ALA A 279 -20.87 -2.93 1.10
CA ALA A 279 -19.97 -4.05 0.89
C ALA A 279 -20.73 -5.23 0.25
N GLN A 280 -20.18 -5.80 -0.82
CA GLN A 280 -20.69 -7.01 -1.45
C GLN A 280 -20.33 -8.23 -0.60
N ILE A 281 -19.06 -8.31 -0.21
CA ILE A 281 -18.53 -9.38 0.62
C ILE A 281 -17.39 -8.84 1.47
N ILE A 282 -17.34 -9.30 2.71
CA ILE A 282 -16.21 -9.08 3.59
C ILE A 282 -15.52 -10.42 3.75
N GLU A 283 -14.26 -10.47 3.37
CA GLU A 283 -13.39 -11.62 3.57
C GLU A 283 -12.50 -11.36 4.78
N LEU A 284 -12.33 -12.37 5.61
CA LEU A 284 -11.48 -12.33 6.76
C LEU A 284 -10.26 -13.21 6.50
N TYR A 285 -9.11 -12.58 6.47
CA TYR A 285 -7.82 -13.23 6.32
C TYR A 285 -7.12 -13.31 7.67
N ARG A 286 -6.40 -14.41 7.85
CA ARG A 286 -5.41 -14.57 8.91
C ARG A 286 -4.05 -14.72 8.26
N ASP A 287 -3.16 -13.77 8.52
CA ASP A 287 -1.93 -13.55 7.76
C ASP A 287 -2.20 -13.40 6.23
N PHE A 288 -2.18 -14.51 5.50
CA PHE A 288 -2.40 -14.57 4.03
C PHE A 288 -3.48 -15.57 3.63
N SER A 289 -4.16 -16.21 4.58
CA SER A 289 -5.19 -17.21 4.31
C SER A 289 -6.57 -16.68 4.60
N LEU A 290 -7.47 -16.87 3.64
CA LEU A 290 -8.90 -16.68 3.85
C LEU A 290 -9.40 -17.71 4.88
N ILE A 291 -9.86 -17.23 6.03
CA ILE A 291 -10.37 -18.08 7.12
C ILE A 291 -11.90 -18.02 7.23
N ASP A 292 -12.52 -16.89 6.90
CA ASP A 292 -13.97 -16.74 6.86
C ASP A 292 -14.38 -15.64 5.88
N TYR A 293 -15.65 -15.58 5.52
CA TYR A 293 -16.20 -14.48 4.74
C TYR A 293 -17.71 -14.35 5.00
N LEU A 294 -18.25 -13.15 4.85
CA LEU A 294 -19.69 -12.91 4.96
C LEU A 294 -20.18 -11.96 3.86
N TYR A 295 -21.44 -12.15 3.47
CA TYR A 295 -22.19 -11.21 2.63
C TYR A 295 -22.99 -10.31 3.57
N PRO A 296 -22.56 -9.06 3.82
CA PRO A 296 -23.22 -8.21 4.80
C PRO A 296 -24.60 -7.80 4.28
N LYS A 297 -25.60 -7.83 5.17
CA LYS A 297 -26.98 -7.40 4.86
C LYS A 297 -27.27 -5.96 5.29
N SER A 298 -26.35 -5.38 6.05
CA SER A 298 -26.44 -4.05 6.62
C SER A 298 -25.03 -3.46 6.70
N LYS A 299 -24.93 -2.18 7.04
CA LYS A 299 -23.64 -1.54 7.30
C LYS A 299 -22.84 -2.26 8.39
N ASN A 300 -23.46 -2.93 9.36
CA ASN A 300 -22.75 -3.61 10.45
C ASN A 300 -22.43 -5.07 10.08
N PHE A 301 -21.24 -5.53 10.47
CA PHE A 301 -20.83 -6.93 10.33
C PHE A 301 -20.21 -7.47 11.62
N GLU A 302 -20.30 -8.80 11.81
CA GLU A 302 -19.66 -9.54 12.89
C GLU A 302 -19.07 -10.84 12.33
N PHE A 303 -17.77 -11.05 12.49
CA PHE A 303 -17.14 -12.36 12.40
C PHE A 303 -16.99 -12.94 13.80
N ARG A 304 -17.24 -14.25 13.91
CA ARG A 304 -17.00 -15.02 15.12
C ARG A 304 -16.14 -16.22 14.77
N ILE A 305 -14.86 -16.15 15.10
CA ILE A 305 -13.87 -17.16 14.78
C ILE A 305 -13.63 -18.00 16.02
N VAL A 306 -13.96 -19.28 15.95
CA VAL A 306 -13.66 -20.25 17.01
C VAL A 306 -12.32 -20.93 16.68
N ASP A 307 -11.25 -20.15 16.52
CA ASP A 307 -9.95 -20.70 16.11
C ASP A 307 -9.00 -20.96 17.27
N GLY A 308 -9.30 -20.47 18.48
CA GLY A 308 -8.43 -20.60 19.66
C GLY A 308 -7.03 -20.02 19.49
N ILE A 309 -6.77 -19.33 18.38
CA ILE A 309 -5.46 -18.80 18.01
C ILE A 309 -5.42 -17.35 18.47
N LEU A 310 -4.59 -17.09 19.48
CA LEU A 310 -4.65 -15.83 20.23
C LEU A 310 -3.66 -14.78 19.73
N ASN A 311 -2.71 -15.18 18.87
CA ASN A 311 -1.66 -14.32 18.30
C ASN A 311 -1.68 -14.37 16.76
N SER A 312 -2.71 -13.82 16.14
CA SER A 312 -2.72 -13.66 14.68
C SER A 312 -3.12 -12.26 14.25
N ASP A 313 -2.49 -11.81 13.18
CA ASP A 313 -2.87 -10.60 12.46
C ASP A 313 -4.05 -10.95 11.56
N TYR A 314 -5.20 -10.36 11.86
CA TYR A 314 -6.39 -10.47 11.03
C TYR A 314 -6.45 -9.27 10.08
N THR A 315 -6.73 -9.55 8.82
CA THR A 315 -6.97 -8.53 7.80
C THR A 315 -8.36 -8.78 7.24
N LEU A 316 -9.22 -7.77 7.32
CA LEU A 316 -10.46 -7.75 6.55
C LEU A 316 -10.12 -7.29 5.15
N LYS A 317 -10.54 -8.05 4.15
CA LYS A 317 -10.60 -7.57 2.77
C LYS A 317 -12.07 -7.36 2.43
N ILE A 318 -12.49 -6.11 2.37
CA ILE A 318 -13.86 -5.73 2.07
C ILE A 318 -13.96 -5.46 0.57
N TYR A 319 -14.75 -6.25 -0.12
CA TYR A 319 -15.09 -6.05 -1.53
C TYR A 319 -16.41 -5.33 -1.59
N TYR A 320 -16.41 -4.14 -2.20
CA TYR A 320 -17.59 -3.32 -2.38
C TYR A 320 -18.28 -3.65 -3.70
N ASN A 321 -19.58 -3.37 -3.77
CA ASN A 321 -20.34 -3.57 -5.02
C ASN A 321 -19.73 -2.76 -6.19
N ASP A 322 -19.02 -1.67 -5.91
CA ASP A 322 -18.31 -0.83 -6.89
C ASP A 322 -16.92 -1.32 -7.32
N GLY A 323 -16.61 -2.59 -7.01
CA GLY A 323 -15.34 -3.21 -7.36
C GLY A 323 -14.14 -2.70 -6.56
N ARG A 324 -14.34 -1.77 -5.63
CA ARG A 324 -13.29 -1.37 -4.68
C ARG A 324 -13.00 -2.52 -3.72
N VAL A 325 -11.73 -2.62 -3.34
CA VAL A 325 -11.24 -3.57 -2.34
C VAL A 325 -10.52 -2.78 -1.26
N GLU A 326 -11.03 -2.83 -0.04
CA GLU A 326 -10.38 -2.24 1.14
C GLU A 326 -9.73 -3.34 1.97
N ASP A 327 -8.43 -3.21 2.21
CA ASP A 327 -7.69 -4.07 3.13
C ASP A 327 -7.56 -3.36 4.49
N LYS A 328 -8.31 -3.82 5.49
CA LYS A 328 -8.31 -3.25 6.84
C LYS A 328 -7.66 -4.20 7.85
N LYS A 329 -6.61 -3.74 8.51
CA LYS A 329 -6.05 -4.47 9.66
C LYS A 329 -7.01 -4.39 10.84
N VAL A 330 -7.22 -5.53 11.48
CA VAL A 330 -8.14 -5.63 12.61
C VAL A 330 -7.37 -5.45 13.91
N PHE A 331 -7.56 -4.29 14.56
CA PHE A 331 -7.01 -4.03 15.89
C PHE A 331 -8.04 -4.34 16.98
N SER A 332 -7.62 -5.00 18.07
CA SER A 332 -8.45 -5.15 19.26
C SER A 332 -8.28 -4.02 20.25
N LEU A 333 -9.23 -3.90 21.20
CA LEU A 333 -9.07 -3.08 22.41
C LEU A 333 -7.82 -3.46 23.23
N SER A 334 -7.26 -4.66 23.07
CA SER A 334 -5.98 -5.05 23.67
C SER A 334 -4.76 -4.73 22.80
N ASP A 335 -4.96 -4.44 21.51
CA ASP A 335 -3.93 -4.07 20.54
C ASP A 335 -3.85 -2.55 20.33
N MET A 336 -4.46 -1.74 21.21
CA MET A 336 -4.24 -0.29 21.16
C MET A 336 -2.75 0.00 21.35
N ASP A 337 -2.17 0.69 20.37
CA ASP A 337 -0.81 1.19 20.47
C ASP A 337 -0.65 2.11 21.68
N ILE A 338 0.53 2.04 22.30
CA ILE A 338 0.91 2.99 23.33
C ILE A 338 0.93 4.38 22.72
N LEU A 339 0.10 5.25 23.26
CA LEU A 339 0.04 6.65 22.89
C LEU A 339 1.39 7.30 23.14
N GLN A 340 1.84 8.08 22.16
CA GLN A 340 3.02 8.93 22.34
C GLN A 340 2.82 9.89 23.51
N LYS A 341 3.91 10.31 24.13
CA LYS A 341 3.88 11.24 25.26
C LYS A 341 3.05 12.48 24.94
N GLY A 342 2.08 12.79 25.79
CA GLY A 342 1.20 13.95 25.67
C GLY A 342 0.02 13.80 24.71
N LYS A 343 -0.10 12.68 24.00
CA LYS A 343 -1.28 12.35 23.20
C LYS A 343 -2.36 11.75 24.08
N GLY A 344 -3.61 12.09 23.79
CA GLY A 344 -4.78 11.54 24.47
C GLY A 344 -5.82 11.08 23.46
N ARG A 345 -6.57 10.06 23.82
CA ARG A 345 -7.67 9.48 23.02
C ARG A 345 -8.91 9.43 23.90
N VAL A 346 -10.07 9.81 23.35
CA VAL A 346 -11.36 9.78 24.05
C VAL A 346 -12.30 8.85 23.33
N ASN A 347 -13.05 8.07 24.10
CA ASN A 347 -14.20 7.33 23.64
C ASN A 347 -15.38 7.69 24.53
N LEU A 348 -16.37 8.39 23.99
CA LEU A 348 -17.61 8.74 24.68
C LEU A 348 -18.78 8.26 23.86
N GLN A 349 -19.56 7.31 24.36
CA GLN A 349 -20.69 6.71 23.68
C GLN A 349 -21.87 6.68 24.63
N LEU A 350 -22.96 7.33 24.26
CA LEU A 350 -24.17 7.44 25.07
C LEU A 350 -25.38 7.21 24.17
N GLY A 351 -26.33 6.38 24.57
CA GLY A 351 -27.53 6.18 23.76
C GLY A 351 -28.44 5.09 24.26
N LYS A 352 -29.34 4.65 23.39
CA LYS A 352 -30.23 3.52 23.61
C LYS A 352 -29.91 2.40 22.65
N ASN A 353 -29.88 1.17 23.14
CA ASN A 353 -29.77 0.00 22.29
C ASN A 353 -30.94 -0.03 21.28
N SER A 354 -30.62 -0.23 20.01
CA SER A 354 -31.60 -0.16 18.91
C SER A 354 -32.62 -1.31 18.95
N ASN A 355 -32.27 -2.45 19.54
CA ASN A 355 -33.12 -3.65 19.57
C ASN A 355 -34.07 -3.67 20.77
N ASP A 356 -33.61 -3.30 21.97
CA ASP A 356 -34.39 -3.38 23.21
C ASP A 356 -34.64 -2.03 23.91
N GLY A 357 -34.13 -0.93 23.36
CA GLY A 357 -34.39 0.43 23.84
C GLY A 357 -33.68 0.78 25.15
N LYS A 358 -32.82 -0.10 25.68
CA LYS A 358 -32.14 0.09 26.97
C LYS A 358 -31.07 1.17 26.87
N ASN A 359 -31.00 2.04 27.87
CA ASN A 359 -29.96 3.06 27.96
C ASN A 359 -28.59 2.40 28.18
N GLN A 360 -27.59 2.86 27.44
CA GLN A 360 -26.21 2.43 27.54
C GLN A 360 -25.30 3.67 27.56
N GLY A 361 -24.23 3.61 28.34
CA GLY A 361 -23.24 4.67 28.40
C GLY A 361 -21.84 4.13 28.64
N VAL A 362 -20.89 4.63 27.86
CA VAL A 362 -19.46 4.33 27.97
C VAL A 362 -18.71 5.65 27.83
N SER A 363 -17.86 5.96 28.79
CA SER A 363 -16.89 7.06 28.70
C SER A 363 -15.54 6.50 29.04
N HIS A 364 -14.52 6.74 28.23
CA HIS A 364 -13.19 6.24 28.44
C HIS A 364 -12.18 7.24 27.87
N PHE A 365 -11.18 7.57 28.66
CA PHE A 365 -10.09 8.45 28.28
C PHE A 365 -8.75 7.73 28.43
N TYR A 366 -7.90 7.81 27.41
CA TYR A 366 -6.53 7.32 27.44
C TYR A 366 -5.55 8.49 27.31
N TYR A 367 -4.41 8.38 27.98
CA TYR A 367 -3.36 9.39 27.96
C TYR A 367 -1.95 8.77 27.99
N GLY A 368 -1.12 9.14 27.01
CA GLY A 368 0.28 8.76 26.94
C GLY A 368 1.12 9.58 27.93
N ILE A 369 1.44 8.99 29.09
CA ILE A 369 2.29 9.64 30.12
C ILE A 369 3.74 9.70 29.66
N THR A 370 4.20 8.63 29.03
CA THR A 370 5.50 8.53 28.36
C THR A 370 5.29 7.80 27.04
N ASP A 371 6.30 7.78 26.18
CA ASP A 371 6.24 6.98 24.96
C ASP A 371 6.08 5.47 25.24
N ASN A 372 6.34 5.02 26.47
CA ASN A 372 6.30 3.62 26.88
C ASN A 372 5.12 3.29 27.79
N LEU A 373 4.32 4.28 28.22
CA LEU A 373 3.26 4.10 29.22
C LEU A 373 2.04 4.94 28.85
N THR A 374 0.91 4.26 28.66
CA THR A 374 -0.42 4.88 28.53
C THR A 374 -1.29 4.45 29.69
N LEU A 375 -2.00 5.40 30.30
CA LEU A 375 -3.04 5.10 31.29
C LEU A 375 -4.41 5.38 30.68
N GLY A 376 -5.40 4.57 31.07
CA GLY A 376 -6.80 4.79 30.72
C GLY A 376 -7.69 4.86 31.96
N LEU A 377 -8.74 5.68 31.89
CA LEU A 377 -9.76 5.82 32.92
C LEU A 377 -11.13 5.88 32.26
N GLY A 378 -12.02 4.97 32.62
CA GLY A 378 -13.35 4.86 32.07
C GLY A 378 -14.45 4.73 33.10
N ALA A 379 -15.66 5.05 32.69
CA ALA A 379 -16.90 4.85 33.42
C ALA A 379 -17.94 4.28 32.44
N MET A 380 -18.65 3.24 32.86
CA MET A 380 -19.67 2.58 32.04
C MET A 380 -20.95 2.39 32.85
N GLU A 381 -22.08 2.67 32.22
CA GLU A 381 -23.40 2.32 32.72
C GLU A 381 -24.08 1.47 31.65
N LEU A 382 -24.16 0.16 31.92
CA LEU A 382 -24.60 -0.82 30.95
C LEU A 382 -25.78 -1.62 31.50
N LEU A 383 -26.71 -2.02 30.62
CA LEU A 383 -27.85 -2.86 30.97
C LEU A 383 -27.87 -4.09 30.06
N SER A 384 -27.77 -5.28 30.65
CA SER A 384 -27.71 -6.53 29.90
C SER A 384 -29.07 -6.92 29.31
N PHE A 385 -29.07 -7.94 28.43
CA PHE A 385 -30.31 -8.53 27.93
C PHE A 385 -31.22 -9.06 29.06
N GLU A 386 -30.64 -9.57 30.15
CA GLU A 386 -31.38 -10.05 31.34
C GLU A 386 -31.82 -8.94 32.30
N ASN A 387 -31.64 -7.68 31.92
CA ASN A 387 -31.94 -6.48 32.73
C ASN A 387 -31.05 -6.30 33.96
N ARG A 388 -29.87 -6.91 33.99
CA ARG A 388 -28.87 -6.65 35.04
C ARG A 388 -28.14 -5.34 34.74
N LYS A 389 -28.08 -4.45 35.74
CA LYS A 389 -27.45 -3.13 35.63
C LYS A 389 -25.98 -3.22 36.06
N TYR A 390 -25.07 -2.74 35.23
CA TYR A 390 -23.64 -2.66 35.53
C TYR A 390 -23.21 -1.20 35.59
N GLN A 391 -22.63 -0.79 36.72
CA GLN A 391 -21.97 0.51 36.86
C GLN A 391 -20.49 0.27 37.12
N LEU A 392 -19.68 0.41 36.07
CA LEU A 392 -18.27 0.03 36.10
C LEU A 392 -17.38 1.26 36.03
N LEU A 393 -16.37 1.32 36.90
CA LEU A 393 -15.21 2.19 36.71
C LEU A 393 -14.08 1.34 36.14
N GLN A 394 -13.54 1.75 35.00
CA GLN A 394 -12.46 1.08 34.31
C GLN A 394 -11.13 1.82 34.55
N ASN A 395 -10.07 1.08 34.86
CA ASN A 395 -8.70 1.61 34.95
C ASN A 395 -7.77 0.76 34.08
N ASP A 396 -7.05 1.41 33.18
CA ASP A 396 -6.16 0.74 32.24
C ASP A 396 -4.71 1.19 32.43
N ILE A 397 -3.78 0.24 32.37
CA ILE A 397 -2.34 0.47 32.37
C ILE A 397 -1.75 -0.30 31.19
N LEU A 398 -1.22 0.42 30.21
CA LEU A 398 -0.55 -0.14 29.04
C LEU A 398 0.92 0.25 29.09
N PHE A 399 1.82 -0.72 29.18
CA PHE A 399 3.26 -0.50 29.26
C PHE A 399 4.01 -1.31 28.22
N ASN A 400 4.88 -0.67 27.44
CA ASN A 400 5.69 -1.31 26.42
C ASN A 400 7.16 -1.03 26.72
N THR A 401 7.97 -2.07 26.87
CA THR A 401 9.40 -1.90 27.12
C THR A 401 10.14 -1.24 25.95
N ARG A 402 9.59 -1.30 24.73
CA ARG A 402 10.22 -0.87 23.47
C ARG A 402 11.65 -1.43 23.28
N HIS A 403 11.98 -2.53 23.94
CA HIS A 403 13.30 -3.14 23.87
C HIS A 403 13.52 -3.76 22.48
N LYS A 404 14.63 -3.44 21.81
CA LYS A 404 14.88 -3.86 20.42
C LYS A 404 14.85 -5.39 20.22
N SER A 405 15.34 -6.15 21.19
CA SER A 405 15.44 -7.62 21.07
C SER A 405 14.28 -8.38 21.73
N TYR A 406 13.58 -7.73 22.67
CA TYR A 406 12.61 -8.38 23.56
C TYR A 406 11.45 -7.43 23.93
N PRO A 407 10.77 -6.82 22.93
CA PRO A 407 9.70 -5.90 23.23
C PRO A 407 8.61 -6.67 23.99
N THR A 408 8.17 -6.07 25.10
CA THR A 408 7.16 -6.64 26.00
C THR A 408 6.07 -5.61 26.18
N LEU A 409 4.84 -5.97 25.84
CA LEU A 409 3.63 -5.21 26.08
C LEU A 409 2.90 -5.81 27.28
N VAL A 410 2.59 -4.98 28.26
CA VAL A 410 1.82 -5.34 29.45
C VAL A 410 0.56 -4.48 29.44
N THR A 411 -0.59 -5.13 29.46
CA THR A 411 -1.90 -4.48 29.51
C THR A 411 -2.63 -4.98 30.75
N TYR A 412 -2.98 -4.07 31.64
CA TYR A 412 -3.81 -4.36 32.80
C TYR A 412 -5.07 -3.50 32.71
N LYS A 413 -6.24 -4.13 32.78
CA LYS A 413 -7.54 -3.47 32.82
C LYS A 413 -8.27 -3.94 34.07
N ASN A 414 -8.74 -3.00 34.87
CA ASN A 414 -9.54 -3.28 36.05
C ASN A 414 -10.93 -2.70 35.86
N TYR A 415 -11.96 -3.48 36.14
CA TYR A 415 -13.36 -3.09 36.11
C TYR A 415 -13.90 -3.19 37.54
N TYR A 416 -14.14 -2.04 38.16
CA TYR A 416 -14.73 -1.95 39.49
C TYR A 416 -16.23 -1.72 39.38
N GLU A 417 -17.05 -2.68 39.81
CA GLU A 417 -18.50 -2.51 39.88
C GLU A 417 -18.86 -1.74 41.16
N THR A 418 -19.51 -0.59 41.02
CA THR A 418 -19.66 0.37 42.10
C THR A 418 -20.74 0.01 43.13
N ASN A 419 -21.77 -0.72 42.73
CA ASN A 419 -22.90 -1.10 43.58
C ASN A 419 -22.53 -2.25 44.52
N GLU A 420 -21.96 -3.31 43.96
CA GLU A 420 -21.53 -4.51 44.67
C GLU A 420 -20.12 -4.36 45.26
N LYS A 421 -19.38 -3.32 44.84
CA LYS A 421 -18.02 -3.01 45.29
C LYS A 421 -17.04 -4.14 45.00
N GLU A 422 -17.20 -4.76 43.84
CA GLU A 422 -16.37 -5.88 43.43
C GLU A 422 -15.46 -5.50 42.27
N ASN A 423 -14.32 -6.19 42.18
CA ASN A 423 -13.35 -5.97 41.12
C ASN A 423 -13.32 -7.17 40.18
N SER A 424 -13.38 -6.87 38.89
CA SER A 424 -12.93 -7.74 37.83
C SER A 424 -11.66 -7.18 37.22
N TYR A 425 -10.82 -8.02 36.62
CA TYR A 425 -9.65 -7.54 35.90
C TYR A 425 -9.30 -8.45 34.73
N ASN A 426 -8.63 -7.86 33.75
CA ASN A 426 -7.99 -8.50 32.63
C ASN A 426 -6.51 -8.08 32.65
N PHE A 427 -5.61 -9.05 32.60
CA PHE A 427 -4.17 -8.84 32.62
C PHE A 427 -3.54 -9.63 31.47
N ILE A 428 -2.86 -8.93 30.59
CA ILE A 428 -2.20 -9.46 29.41
C ILE A 428 -0.73 -9.08 29.46
N VAL A 429 0.15 -10.05 29.24
CA VAL A 429 1.57 -9.83 28.98
C VAL A 429 1.90 -10.50 27.67
N GLU A 430 2.31 -9.72 26.68
CA GLU A 430 2.83 -10.22 25.41
C GLU A 430 4.32 -9.86 25.31
N GLN A 431 5.15 -10.85 25.05
CA GLN A 431 6.59 -10.68 24.88
C GLN A 431 7.04 -11.32 23.58
N LYS A 432 7.69 -10.53 22.71
CA LYS A 432 8.37 -11.08 21.54
C LYS A 432 9.79 -11.49 21.93
N LEU A 433 10.12 -12.76 21.72
CA LEU A 433 11.43 -13.37 21.93
C LEU A 433 12.02 -13.75 20.57
N LYS A 434 12.68 -12.79 19.90
CA LYS A 434 13.09 -12.92 18.48
C LYS A 434 11.88 -13.25 17.58
N THR A 435 11.75 -14.50 17.14
CA THR A 435 10.66 -15.00 16.27
C THR A 435 9.52 -15.66 17.04
N TYR A 436 9.63 -15.79 18.36
CA TYR A 436 8.61 -16.39 19.23
C TYR A 436 7.80 -15.29 19.89
N THR A 437 6.51 -15.52 20.12
CA THR A 437 5.63 -14.64 20.87
C THR A 437 5.08 -15.43 22.05
N LEU A 438 5.45 -15.03 23.26
CA LEU A 438 4.89 -15.55 24.50
C LEU A 438 3.78 -14.62 24.95
N ARG A 439 2.58 -15.15 25.18
CA ARG A 439 1.44 -14.39 25.70
C ARG A 439 0.90 -15.07 26.95
N TYR A 440 0.71 -14.29 28.00
CA TYR A 440 -0.04 -14.67 29.20
C TYR A 440 -1.27 -13.78 29.29
N LEU A 441 -2.44 -14.39 29.47
CA LEU A 441 -3.71 -13.71 29.69
C LEU A 441 -4.33 -14.25 30.98
N LYS A 442 -4.81 -13.35 31.82
CA LYS A 442 -5.54 -13.67 33.05
C LYS A 442 -6.75 -12.77 33.17
N GLU A 443 -7.91 -13.36 33.28
CA GLU A 443 -9.16 -12.68 33.53
C GLU A 443 -9.77 -13.23 34.81
N LYS A 444 -10.27 -12.33 35.64
CA LYS A 444 -11.01 -12.70 36.83
C LYS A 444 -12.23 -11.81 36.89
N TYR A 445 -13.39 -12.44 37.00
CA TYR A 445 -14.66 -11.78 37.07
C TYR A 445 -15.19 -11.84 38.49
N SER A 446 -15.86 -10.76 38.89
CA SER A 446 -16.50 -10.68 40.18
C SER A 446 -17.78 -11.53 40.22
N LYS A 447 -18.31 -11.77 41.43
CA LYS A 447 -19.53 -12.57 41.60
C LYS A 447 -20.70 -11.98 40.84
N TYR A 448 -20.85 -10.67 40.91
CA TYR A 448 -21.90 -9.98 40.18
C TYR A 448 -21.80 -10.14 38.66
N ILE A 449 -20.60 -10.30 38.09
CA ILE A 449 -20.43 -10.53 36.65
C ILE A 449 -20.62 -12.01 36.31
N TYR A 450 -19.94 -12.92 37.01
CA TYR A 450 -19.97 -14.34 36.66
C TYR A 450 -21.30 -15.03 36.92
N GLU A 451 -22.16 -14.47 37.78
CA GLU A 451 -23.52 -14.99 37.98
C GLU A 451 -24.42 -14.83 36.74
N GLU A 452 -24.07 -13.94 35.81
CA GLU A 452 -24.76 -13.81 34.51
C GLU A 452 -23.90 -14.34 33.36
N SER A 453 -22.58 -14.09 33.37
CA SER A 453 -21.69 -14.53 32.27
C SER A 453 -21.28 -16.00 32.35
N ASN A 454 -21.56 -16.67 33.48
CA ASN A 454 -21.08 -17.99 33.88
C ASN A 454 -19.56 -18.12 34.00
N LEU A 455 -18.75 -17.14 33.58
CA LEU A 455 -17.30 -17.23 33.57
C LEU A 455 -16.72 -16.50 34.78
N LYS A 456 -16.09 -17.23 35.70
CA LYS A 456 -15.49 -16.72 36.94
C LYS A 456 -14.04 -16.31 36.75
N GLU A 457 -13.28 -17.14 36.06
CA GLU A 457 -11.85 -16.94 35.86
C GLU A 457 -11.41 -17.59 34.56
N TYR A 458 -10.55 -16.91 33.82
CA TYR A 458 -9.91 -17.46 32.63
C TYR A 458 -8.41 -17.18 32.68
N SER A 459 -7.60 -18.19 32.37
CA SER A 459 -6.16 -18.05 32.26
C SER A 459 -5.69 -18.72 30.99
N SER A 460 -4.78 -18.07 30.27
CA SER A 460 -4.17 -18.63 29.08
C SER A 460 -2.68 -18.34 29.07
N ILE A 461 -1.88 -19.35 28.75
CA ILE A 461 -0.48 -19.20 28.39
C ILE A 461 -0.32 -19.73 26.99
N THR A 462 0.17 -18.89 26.09
CA THR A 462 0.34 -19.21 24.67
C THR A 462 1.77 -18.93 24.26
N LEU A 463 2.39 -19.89 23.56
CA LEU A 463 3.66 -19.71 22.89
C LEU A 463 3.47 -19.93 21.39
N GLY A 464 3.56 -18.85 20.64
CA GLY A 464 3.52 -18.84 19.18
C GLY A 464 4.89 -18.66 18.57
N LYS A 465 5.11 -19.18 17.36
CA LYS A 465 6.24 -18.86 16.50
C LYS A 465 5.76 -18.77 15.06
N THR A 466 5.99 -17.62 14.44
CA THR A 466 5.76 -17.44 13.00
C THR A 466 7.11 -17.43 12.29
N PHE A 467 7.23 -18.22 11.22
CA PHE A 467 8.46 -18.32 10.42
C PHE A 467 8.12 -18.53 8.94
N ASN A 468 8.43 -17.50 8.15
CA ASN A 468 8.07 -17.41 6.73
C ASN A 468 6.56 -17.65 6.55
N LYS A 469 6.19 -18.63 5.73
CA LYS A 469 4.81 -19.05 5.45
C LYS A 469 4.31 -20.14 6.41
N ASN A 470 4.76 -20.16 7.66
CA ASN A 470 4.29 -21.12 8.67
C ASN A 470 4.08 -20.42 10.01
N SER A 471 3.10 -20.90 10.77
CA SER A 471 2.95 -20.58 12.18
C SER A 471 2.67 -21.85 12.99
N LEU A 472 3.24 -21.88 14.20
CA LEU A 472 2.98 -22.90 15.19
C LEU A 472 2.67 -22.22 16.50
N GLU A 473 1.56 -22.61 17.13
CA GLU A 473 1.12 -22.10 18.41
C GLU A 473 0.78 -23.28 19.33
N ILE A 474 1.23 -23.20 20.56
CA ILE A 474 0.80 -24.08 21.63
C ILE A 474 0.23 -23.22 22.74
N GLY A 475 -0.91 -23.61 23.29
CA GLY A 475 -1.49 -22.91 24.41
C GLY A 475 -2.14 -23.81 25.42
N ILE A 476 -2.19 -23.31 26.65
CA ILE A 476 -2.84 -23.93 27.78
C ILE A 476 -3.84 -22.93 28.31
N ASN A 477 -5.09 -23.34 28.38
CA ASN A 477 -6.23 -22.57 28.80
C ASN A 477 -6.83 -23.20 30.05
N SER A 478 -7.26 -22.38 31.00
CA SER A 478 -7.98 -22.83 32.20
C SER A 478 -9.14 -21.89 32.43
N LYS A 479 -10.36 -22.42 32.47
CA LYS A 479 -11.60 -21.70 32.71
C LYS A 479 -12.24 -22.23 33.98
N SER A 480 -12.67 -21.33 34.85
CA SER A 480 -13.57 -21.63 35.97
C SER A 480 -14.92 -21.04 35.62
N PHE A 481 -15.95 -21.89 35.66
CA PHE A 481 -17.34 -21.50 35.42
C PHE A 481 -18.15 -21.58 36.71
N PHE A 482 -19.23 -20.82 36.76
CA PHE A 482 -20.27 -20.92 37.76
C PHE A 482 -21.60 -21.19 37.03
N GLU A 483 -22.10 -22.41 37.14
CA GLU A 483 -23.34 -22.84 36.48
C GLU A 483 -24.16 -23.67 37.48
N GLU A 484 -25.49 -23.57 37.46
CA GLU A 484 -26.38 -24.40 38.31
C GLU A 484 -26.07 -24.33 39.83
N ASN A 485 -25.46 -23.22 40.29
CA ASN A 485 -24.96 -23.02 41.66
C ASN A 485 -23.73 -23.88 42.05
N GLU A 486 -23.01 -24.43 41.08
CA GLU A 486 -21.77 -25.17 41.28
C GLU A 486 -20.60 -24.54 40.51
N ASP A 487 -19.40 -24.65 41.09
CA ASP A 487 -18.15 -24.23 40.44
C ASP A 487 -17.64 -25.38 39.55
N TYR A 488 -17.48 -25.13 38.26
CA TYR A 488 -16.90 -26.06 37.31
C TYR A 488 -15.55 -25.58 36.81
N LYS A 489 -14.69 -26.52 36.44
CA LYS A 489 -13.40 -26.22 35.82
C LYS A 489 -13.30 -26.89 34.45
N SER A 490 -12.78 -26.15 33.49
CA SER A 490 -12.37 -26.65 32.18
C SER A 490 -10.91 -26.33 31.94
N ASP A 491 -10.09 -27.35 31.77
CA ASP A 491 -8.70 -27.18 31.35
C ASP A 491 -8.54 -27.65 29.90
N ASN A 492 -7.94 -26.82 29.06
CA ASN A 492 -7.77 -27.06 27.64
C ASN A 492 -6.29 -26.92 27.27
N VAL A 493 -5.78 -27.86 26.48
CA VAL A 493 -4.46 -27.74 25.84
C VAL A 493 -4.69 -27.81 24.35
N TYR A 494 -4.13 -26.86 23.62
CA TYR A 494 -4.22 -26.83 22.16
C TYR A 494 -2.86 -26.70 21.48
N LEU A 495 -2.80 -27.26 20.28
CA LEU A 495 -1.74 -27.07 19.30
C LEU A 495 -2.39 -26.58 18.03
N ALA A 496 -1.98 -25.43 17.52
CA ALA A 496 -2.39 -24.92 16.23
C ALA A 496 -1.18 -24.82 15.30
N TRP A 497 -1.30 -25.42 14.12
CA TRP A 497 -0.31 -25.34 13.06
C TRP A 497 -0.96 -24.81 11.80
N TYR A 498 -0.27 -23.89 11.14
CA TYR A 498 -0.68 -23.35 9.86
C TYR A 498 0.53 -23.24 8.93
N THR A 499 0.32 -23.54 7.65
CA THR A 499 1.33 -23.38 6.61
C THR A 499 0.72 -22.93 5.29
N SER A 500 1.33 -21.93 4.67
CA SER A 500 1.11 -21.51 3.29
C SER A 500 2.38 -21.66 2.45
N LEU A 501 3.31 -22.53 2.85
CA LEU A 501 4.53 -22.85 2.08
C LEU A 501 4.20 -23.22 0.63
N PHE A 502 3.06 -23.87 0.40
CA PHE A 502 2.57 -24.32 -0.90
C PHE A 502 1.57 -23.36 -1.54
N SER A 503 1.59 -22.08 -1.16
CA SER A 503 0.79 -21.01 -1.77
C SER A 503 0.76 -21.17 -3.30
N PRO A 504 -0.43 -21.18 -3.94
CA PRO A 504 -1.74 -20.74 -3.44
C PRO A 504 -2.50 -21.72 -2.52
N ILE A 505 -1.93 -22.86 -2.14
CA ILE A 505 -2.53 -23.80 -1.18
C ILE A 505 -2.02 -23.54 0.24
N SER A 506 -2.95 -23.54 1.19
CA SER A 506 -2.69 -23.43 2.62
C SER A 506 -3.33 -24.58 3.38
N PHE A 507 -2.68 -24.96 4.48
CA PHE A 507 -3.12 -25.99 5.39
C PHE A 507 -3.16 -25.41 6.79
N SER A 508 -4.18 -25.77 7.56
CA SER A 508 -4.20 -25.57 9.00
C SER A 508 -4.68 -26.83 9.71
N LEU A 509 -4.15 -27.04 10.90
CA LEU A 509 -4.57 -28.10 11.80
C LEU A 509 -4.57 -27.54 13.21
N LYS A 510 -5.74 -27.52 13.84
CA LYS A 510 -5.85 -27.28 15.28
C LYS A 510 -6.19 -28.60 15.98
N MET A 511 -5.51 -28.87 17.07
CA MET A 511 -5.75 -30.01 17.94
C MET A 511 -6.03 -29.50 19.32
N GLU A 512 -7.13 -29.91 19.92
CA GLU A 512 -7.55 -29.49 21.25
C GLU A 512 -7.80 -30.71 22.11
N LYS A 513 -7.39 -30.61 23.37
CA LYS A 513 -7.75 -31.54 24.41
C LYS A 513 -8.41 -30.77 25.54
N ASP A 514 -9.70 -31.02 25.74
CA ASP A 514 -10.50 -30.41 26.79
C ASP A 514 -10.77 -31.39 27.93
N LEU A 515 -10.64 -30.91 29.15
CA LEU A 515 -11.02 -31.60 30.37
C LEU A 515 -12.16 -30.81 31.02
N TYR A 516 -13.41 -31.16 30.72
CA TYR A 516 -14.59 -30.45 31.17
C TYR A 516 -15.46 -31.36 32.05
N ARG A 517 -15.82 -30.95 33.27
CA ARG A 517 -16.66 -31.73 34.20
C ARG A 517 -16.21 -33.20 34.38
N GLY A 518 -14.90 -33.47 34.27
CA GLY A 518 -14.32 -34.82 34.35
C GLY A 518 -14.33 -35.63 33.04
N TYR A 519 -14.92 -35.10 31.97
CA TYR A 519 -14.90 -35.65 30.62
C TYR A 519 -13.64 -35.20 29.86
N ASP A 520 -12.98 -36.14 29.17
CA ASP A 520 -11.80 -35.90 28.34
C ASP A 520 -12.24 -35.90 26.87
N TYR A 521 -12.23 -34.73 26.24
CA TYR A 521 -12.55 -34.53 24.84
C TYR A 521 -11.27 -34.26 24.05
N ASN A 522 -11.15 -34.86 22.88
CA ASN A 522 -10.06 -34.56 21.96
C ASN A 522 -10.69 -34.17 20.63
N VAL A 523 -10.40 -32.98 20.12
CA VAL A 523 -10.99 -32.43 18.90
C VAL A 523 -9.91 -31.98 17.93
N PHE A 524 -10.10 -32.29 16.65
CA PHE A 524 -9.19 -31.96 15.56
C PHE A 524 -9.93 -31.12 14.53
N TYR A 525 -9.33 -30.01 14.11
CA TYR A 525 -9.86 -29.11 13.09
C TYR A 525 -8.88 -29.00 11.92
N PRO A 526 -8.81 -30.00 11.02
CA PRO A 526 -8.06 -29.88 9.78
C PRO A 526 -8.79 -28.95 8.81
N SER A 527 -8.06 -28.05 8.15
CA SER A 527 -8.58 -27.24 7.07
C SER A 527 -7.54 -27.09 5.95
N VAL A 528 -8.01 -27.15 4.71
CA VAL A 528 -7.22 -26.95 3.49
C VAL A 528 -7.91 -25.90 2.64
N SER A 529 -7.16 -24.88 2.23
CA SER A 529 -7.67 -23.84 1.35
C SER A 529 -6.76 -23.65 0.13
N TYR A 530 -7.37 -23.33 -1.00
CA TYR A 530 -6.70 -22.91 -2.23
C TYR A 530 -7.30 -21.58 -2.68
N SER A 531 -6.45 -20.59 -2.94
CA SER A 531 -6.85 -19.27 -3.41
C SER A 531 -6.13 -18.90 -4.70
N GLY A 532 -6.83 -18.99 -5.83
CA GLY A 532 -6.31 -18.62 -7.15
C GLY A 532 -7.44 -18.17 -8.08
N ILE A 533 -7.45 -18.66 -9.32
CA ILE A 533 -8.51 -18.38 -10.32
C ILE A 533 -9.91 -18.83 -9.83
N PHE A 534 -9.94 -19.73 -8.85
CA PHE A 534 -11.11 -20.11 -8.07
C PHE A 534 -10.66 -20.32 -6.62
N SER A 535 -11.59 -20.32 -5.67
CA SER A 535 -11.34 -20.63 -4.27
C SER A 535 -11.90 -22.01 -3.92
N VAL A 536 -11.15 -22.78 -3.14
CA VAL A 536 -11.62 -24.03 -2.54
C VAL A 536 -11.30 -24.01 -1.06
N ILE A 537 -12.27 -24.39 -0.22
CA ILE A 537 -12.07 -24.55 1.22
C ILE A 537 -12.66 -25.89 1.62
N LEU A 538 -11.85 -26.73 2.26
CA LEU A 538 -12.25 -27.98 2.89
C LEU A 538 -11.96 -27.89 4.38
N ASP A 539 -13.01 -27.89 5.19
CA ASP A 539 -12.94 -27.85 6.65
C ASP A 539 -13.42 -29.17 7.24
N GLY A 540 -12.76 -29.62 8.31
CA GLY A 540 -13.17 -30.76 9.12
C GLY A 540 -13.18 -30.42 10.60
N GLU A 541 -14.05 -31.10 11.34
CA GLU A 541 -14.09 -31.12 12.80
C GLU A 541 -14.28 -32.57 13.22
N ILE A 542 -13.35 -33.12 14.00
CA ILE A 542 -13.34 -34.51 14.42
C ILE A 542 -13.14 -34.55 15.93
N GLY A 543 -14.21 -34.79 16.68
CA GLY A 543 -14.22 -34.89 18.14
C GLY A 543 -14.35 -36.31 18.64
N LYS A 544 -13.72 -36.62 19.78
CA LYS A 544 -13.93 -37.85 20.54
C LYS A 544 -14.14 -37.54 22.01
N GLU A 545 -15.27 -37.97 22.55
CA GLU A 545 -15.57 -37.94 23.98
C GLU A 545 -15.17 -39.27 24.63
N ARG A 546 -14.24 -39.25 25.60
CA ARG A 546 -13.76 -40.50 26.23
C ARG A 546 -14.79 -41.20 27.10
N ALA A 547 -15.74 -40.48 27.71
CA ALA A 547 -16.71 -41.09 28.62
C ALA A 547 -17.82 -41.85 27.88
N GLU A 548 -18.22 -41.37 26.70
CA GLU A 548 -19.30 -41.97 25.90
C GLU A 548 -18.81 -42.81 24.71
N GLU A 549 -17.50 -42.84 24.45
CA GLU A 549 -16.87 -43.41 23.24
C GLU A 549 -17.45 -42.92 21.90
N LYS A 550 -18.22 -41.83 21.91
CA LYS A 550 -18.83 -41.26 20.70
C LYS A 550 -17.84 -40.36 19.97
N TYR A 551 -17.82 -40.49 18.65
CA TYR A 551 -17.12 -39.57 17.77
C TYR A 551 -18.11 -38.59 17.15
N THR A 552 -17.73 -37.33 17.06
CA THR A 552 -18.42 -36.30 16.27
C THR A 552 -17.53 -35.94 15.08
N GLN A 553 -18.10 -35.85 13.89
CA GLN A 553 -17.39 -35.60 12.64
C GLN A 553 -18.24 -34.70 11.75
N ASN A 554 -17.75 -33.49 11.49
CA ASN A 554 -18.37 -32.56 10.55
C ASN A 554 -17.36 -32.23 9.44
N TYR A 555 -17.81 -32.22 8.19
CA TYR A 555 -16.98 -31.83 7.04
C TYR A 555 -17.72 -30.82 6.16
N ASN A 556 -17.02 -29.83 5.63
CA ASN A 556 -17.57 -28.78 4.78
C ASN A 556 -16.62 -28.48 3.63
N LEU A 557 -17.05 -28.73 2.40
CA LEU A 557 -16.31 -28.41 1.18
C LEU A 557 -17.05 -27.30 0.43
N ARG A 558 -16.34 -26.24 0.08
CA ARG A 558 -16.83 -25.09 -0.69
C ARG A 558 -15.90 -24.85 -1.88
N LEU A 559 -16.46 -24.65 -3.07
CA LEU A 559 -15.72 -24.21 -4.26
C LEU A 559 -16.45 -23.01 -4.85
N ASN A 560 -15.75 -21.89 -5.04
CA ASN A 560 -16.35 -20.68 -5.60
C ASN A 560 -15.45 -20.09 -6.69
N LYS A 561 -16.06 -19.56 -7.75
CA LYS A 561 -15.43 -18.72 -8.76
C LYS A 561 -16.25 -17.45 -8.89
N ARG A 562 -15.59 -16.29 -8.82
CA ARG A 562 -16.23 -14.97 -8.85
C ARG A 562 -15.73 -14.14 -10.01
N ASP A 563 -16.44 -13.05 -10.28
CA ASP A 563 -16.08 -12.01 -11.25
C ASP A 563 -15.80 -12.59 -12.64
N ILE A 564 -16.58 -13.61 -13.03
CA ILE A 564 -16.45 -14.19 -14.36
C ILE A 564 -17.07 -13.19 -15.35
N GLU A 565 -16.20 -12.43 -16.01
CA GLU A 565 -16.57 -11.48 -17.06
C GLU A 565 -17.17 -12.22 -18.27
N ILE A 566 -18.48 -12.07 -18.47
CA ILE A 566 -19.21 -12.65 -19.61
C ILE A 566 -19.26 -11.66 -20.77
N ILE A 567 -19.52 -10.38 -20.44
CA ILE A 567 -19.43 -9.27 -21.37
C ILE A 567 -18.62 -8.18 -20.68
N LYS A 568 -17.56 -7.74 -21.36
CA LYS A 568 -16.65 -6.73 -20.87
C LYS A 568 -17.35 -5.50 -20.32
N ASP A 569 -17.01 -5.19 -19.07
CA ASP A 569 -17.50 -4.05 -18.29
C ASP A 569 -19.03 -3.98 -18.17
N LYS A 570 -19.74 -5.12 -18.31
CA LYS A 570 -21.21 -5.16 -18.34
C LYS A 570 -21.83 -6.29 -17.56
N ILE A 571 -21.41 -7.53 -17.79
CA ILE A 571 -22.04 -8.71 -17.19
C ILE A 571 -20.99 -9.55 -16.50
N TYR A 572 -21.21 -9.79 -15.20
CA TYR A 572 -20.37 -10.62 -14.36
C TYR A 572 -21.18 -11.77 -13.77
N LEU A 573 -20.47 -12.85 -13.46
CA LEU A 573 -21.07 -14.08 -12.97
C LEU A 573 -20.25 -14.68 -11.84
N ASP A 574 -20.94 -15.00 -10.76
CA ASP A 574 -20.42 -15.75 -9.63
C ASP A 574 -21.06 -17.13 -9.59
N PHE A 575 -20.22 -18.14 -9.34
CA PHE A 575 -20.64 -19.52 -9.23
C PHE A 575 -20.01 -20.18 -8.02
N GLY A 576 -20.84 -20.82 -7.19
CA GLY A 576 -20.43 -21.53 -5.99
C GLY A 576 -21.08 -22.90 -5.89
N VAL A 577 -20.35 -23.88 -5.38
CA VAL A 577 -20.86 -25.19 -4.98
C VAL A 577 -20.36 -25.54 -3.59
N PHE A 578 -21.23 -26.15 -2.80
CA PHE A 578 -20.86 -26.62 -1.47
C PHE A 578 -21.43 -28.00 -1.17
N THR A 579 -20.75 -28.73 -0.29
CA THR A 579 -21.24 -29.95 0.33
C THR A 579 -20.85 -29.99 1.80
N ARG A 580 -21.76 -30.47 2.64
CA ARG A 580 -21.61 -30.55 4.10
C ARG A 580 -22.04 -31.93 4.57
N TYR A 581 -21.32 -32.47 5.53
CA TYR A 581 -21.63 -33.73 6.20
C TYR A 581 -21.52 -33.57 7.70
N SER A 582 -22.40 -34.25 8.44
CA SER A 582 -22.28 -34.40 9.90
C SER A 582 -22.66 -35.82 10.29
N ASN A 583 -21.78 -36.52 10.99
CA ASN A 583 -22.01 -37.91 11.42
C ASN A 583 -23.09 -38.04 12.51
N ILE A 584 -23.34 -36.98 13.30
CA ILE A 584 -24.43 -36.97 14.31
C ILE A 584 -25.77 -37.07 13.59
N SER A 585 -25.87 -36.36 12.47
CA SER A 585 -27.06 -36.36 11.65
C SER A 585 -27.08 -37.53 10.66
N GLU A 586 -25.90 -38.08 10.33
CA GLU A 586 -25.59 -38.99 9.21
C GLU A 586 -25.91 -38.43 7.81
N LYS A 587 -26.06 -37.10 7.70
CA LYS A 587 -26.68 -36.44 6.53
C LYS A 587 -25.69 -35.65 5.69
N PHE A 588 -25.74 -35.84 4.38
CA PHE A 588 -25.17 -34.92 3.41
C PHE A 588 -26.15 -33.79 3.06
N ARG A 589 -25.63 -32.58 2.91
CA ARG A 589 -26.33 -31.42 2.34
C ARG A 589 -25.44 -30.80 1.29
N TYR A 590 -25.97 -30.59 0.09
CA TYR A 590 -25.21 -30.01 -1.00
C TYR A 590 -26.01 -28.90 -1.68
N GLY A 591 -25.31 -28.00 -2.34
CA GLY A 591 -25.96 -26.90 -3.03
C GLY A 591 -25.11 -26.20 -4.05
N ILE A 592 -25.81 -25.44 -4.87
CA ILE A 592 -25.25 -24.57 -5.91
C ILE A 592 -25.74 -23.16 -5.62
N VAL A 593 -24.85 -22.19 -5.72
CA VAL A 593 -25.13 -20.76 -5.69
C VAL A 593 -24.69 -20.19 -7.03
N PHE A 594 -25.56 -19.41 -7.63
CA PHE A 594 -25.33 -18.73 -8.89
C PHE A 594 -25.78 -17.29 -8.72
N THR A 595 -24.96 -16.33 -9.12
CA THR A 595 -25.31 -14.92 -9.15
C THR A 595 -24.84 -14.32 -10.47
N MET A 596 -25.72 -13.60 -11.16
CA MET A 596 -25.39 -12.85 -12.37
C MET A 596 -25.72 -11.39 -12.12
N SER A 597 -24.73 -10.51 -12.31
CA SER A 597 -24.89 -9.07 -12.19
C SER A 597 -24.78 -8.40 -13.56
N TRP A 598 -25.58 -7.36 -13.76
CA TRP A 598 -25.55 -6.51 -14.95
C TRP A 598 -25.56 -5.06 -14.54
N ASP A 599 -24.51 -4.34 -14.95
CA ASP A 599 -24.31 -2.94 -14.62
C ASP A 599 -24.38 -2.05 -15.86
N ASN A 600 -25.41 -1.19 -15.89
CA ASN A 600 -25.54 -0.15 -16.89
C ASN A 600 -26.28 1.08 -16.34
N TYR A 601 -27.45 1.42 -16.89
CA TYR A 601 -28.25 2.53 -16.36
C TYR A 601 -28.89 2.18 -15.01
N ILE A 602 -29.14 0.89 -14.76
CA ILE A 602 -29.64 0.30 -13.52
C ILE A 602 -28.72 -0.90 -13.21
N HIS A 603 -28.48 -1.18 -11.94
CA HIS A 603 -27.85 -2.43 -11.51
C HIS A 603 -28.93 -3.51 -11.37
N LEU A 604 -28.66 -4.69 -11.90
CA LEU A 604 -29.55 -5.85 -11.81
C LEU A 604 -28.73 -7.06 -11.35
N GLU A 605 -29.15 -7.68 -10.26
CA GLU A 605 -28.62 -8.96 -9.79
C GLU A 605 -29.72 -10.03 -9.86
N VAL A 606 -29.39 -11.18 -10.40
CA VAL A 606 -30.23 -12.38 -10.34
C VAL A 606 -29.45 -13.50 -9.68
N SER A 607 -29.98 -14.01 -8.57
CA SER A 607 -29.34 -15.07 -7.80
C SER A 607 -30.23 -16.30 -7.65
N SER A 608 -29.60 -17.48 -7.66
CA SER A 608 -30.25 -18.77 -7.46
C SER A 608 -29.43 -19.59 -6.48
N SER A 609 -30.06 -19.96 -5.37
CA SER A 609 -29.49 -20.87 -4.38
C SER A 609 -30.33 -22.13 -4.32
N THR A 610 -29.72 -23.25 -4.65
CA THR A 610 -30.35 -24.57 -4.53
C THR A 610 -29.67 -25.32 -3.41
N ASN A 611 -30.43 -25.68 -2.38
CA ASN A 611 -30.01 -26.59 -1.33
C ASN A 611 -30.77 -27.90 -1.47
N ILE A 612 -30.04 -29.01 -1.43
CA ILE A 612 -30.60 -30.35 -1.50
C ILE A 612 -30.27 -31.03 -0.18
N SER A 613 -31.34 -31.26 0.59
CA SER A 613 -31.28 -32.00 1.83
C SER A 613 -31.23 -33.51 1.58
N GLU A 614 -30.86 -34.27 2.59
CA GLU A 614 -30.72 -35.73 2.51
C GLU A 614 -31.89 -36.46 1.87
N ASN A 615 -33.14 -36.06 2.16
CA ASN A 615 -34.33 -36.74 1.63
C ASN A 615 -34.57 -36.45 0.13
N SER A 616 -33.56 -36.00 -0.60
CA SER A 616 -33.65 -35.43 -1.95
C SER A 616 -34.62 -34.26 -2.06
N LYS A 617 -35.03 -33.68 -0.91
CA LYS A 617 -35.91 -32.51 -0.88
C LYS A 617 -35.07 -31.31 -1.26
N ARG A 618 -35.30 -30.87 -2.50
CA ARG A 618 -34.69 -29.70 -3.12
C ARG A 618 -35.44 -28.45 -2.71
N THR A 619 -34.73 -27.52 -2.09
CA THR A 619 -35.19 -26.15 -1.85
C THR A 619 -34.37 -25.22 -2.73
N THR A 620 -34.98 -24.73 -3.81
CA THR A 620 -34.40 -23.67 -4.63
C THR A 620 -35.08 -22.35 -4.32
N THR A 621 -34.27 -21.37 -3.98
CA THR A 621 -34.64 -19.98 -3.81
C THR A 621 -34.03 -19.19 -4.96
N ASN A 622 -34.87 -18.49 -5.71
CA ASN A 622 -34.43 -17.55 -6.72
C ASN A 622 -34.73 -16.15 -6.22
N SER A 623 -33.80 -15.25 -6.42
CA SER A 623 -33.85 -13.86 -6.04
C SER A 623 -33.54 -12.98 -7.23
N ILE A 624 -34.15 -11.81 -7.23
CA ILE A 624 -33.85 -10.72 -8.14
C ILE A 624 -33.71 -9.47 -7.30
N GLU A 625 -32.71 -8.66 -7.61
CA GLU A 625 -32.44 -7.40 -6.96
C GLU A 625 -32.11 -6.37 -8.03
N THR A 626 -32.63 -5.16 -7.88
CA THR A 626 -32.33 -4.07 -8.80
C THR A 626 -32.14 -2.80 -8.02
N SER A 627 -31.03 -2.12 -8.29
CA SER A 627 -30.72 -0.88 -7.61
C SER A 627 -30.38 0.24 -8.60
N LYS A 628 -30.78 1.45 -8.23
CA LYS A 628 -30.48 2.67 -8.97
C LYS A 628 -29.94 3.69 -7.99
N LEU A 629 -28.72 4.14 -8.23
CA LEU A 629 -28.20 5.33 -7.58
C LEU A 629 -28.69 6.56 -8.35
N ILE A 630 -28.97 7.65 -7.64
CA ILE A 630 -29.43 8.91 -8.20
C ILE A 630 -28.69 10.05 -7.49
N ASN A 631 -27.96 10.86 -8.26
CA ASN A 631 -27.49 12.15 -7.77
C ASN A 631 -28.66 13.14 -7.80
N LEU A 632 -29.13 13.61 -6.65
CA LEU A 632 -30.29 14.51 -6.60
C LEU A 632 -29.99 15.91 -7.18
N GLN A 633 -28.72 16.30 -7.32
CA GLN A 633 -28.30 17.52 -8.01
C GLN A 633 -28.31 17.36 -9.54
N ALA A 634 -28.12 16.13 -10.04
CA ALA A 634 -28.14 15.80 -11.47
C ALA A 634 -28.83 14.45 -11.72
N PRO A 635 -30.17 14.36 -11.58
CA PRO A 635 -30.89 13.08 -11.53
C PRO A 635 -30.79 12.21 -12.79
N PHE A 636 -30.47 12.81 -13.93
CA PHE A 636 -30.35 12.14 -15.23
C PHE A 636 -28.90 11.82 -15.62
N ALA A 637 -27.93 12.18 -14.78
CA ALA A 637 -26.54 11.81 -15.00
C ALA A 637 -26.39 10.29 -15.03
N LYS A 638 -25.60 9.78 -15.99
CA LYS A 638 -25.20 8.37 -15.97
C LYS A 638 -24.07 8.23 -14.96
N ILE A 639 -24.32 7.39 -13.96
CA ILE A 639 -23.49 7.21 -12.79
C ILE A 639 -23.40 5.73 -12.50
N ASP A 640 -22.35 5.32 -11.83
CA ASP A 640 -22.18 3.94 -11.40
C ASP A 640 -23.14 3.60 -10.25
N ASN A 641 -24.11 2.72 -10.51
CA ASN A 641 -25.16 2.35 -9.56
C ASN A 641 -24.64 1.49 -8.41
N THR A 642 -23.45 0.93 -8.57
CA THR A 642 -22.83 0.07 -7.57
C THR A 642 -22.12 0.87 -6.49
N THR A 643 -21.88 2.17 -6.70
CA THR A 643 -21.19 3.04 -5.75
C THR A 643 -22.04 3.32 -4.50
N SER A 644 -21.34 3.66 -3.41
CA SER A 644 -21.97 4.06 -2.14
C SER A 644 -22.51 5.49 -2.21
N VAL A 645 -23.59 5.76 -1.46
CA VAL A 645 -24.19 7.10 -1.33
C VAL A 645 -23.31 8.08 -0.54
N SER A 646 -22.34 7.59 0.23
CA SER A 646 -21.39 8.41 0.98
C SER A 646 -20.12 8.78 0.20
N ASN A 647 -19.94 8.25 -1.01
CA ASN A 647 -18.79 8.59 -1.86
C ASN A 647 -18.85 10.06 -2.33
N SER A 648 -17.66 10.65 -2.54
CA SER A 648 -17.49 11.97 -3.13
C SER A 648 -17.53 11.91 -4.66
N TRP A 649 -17.92 13.03 -5.27
CA TRP A 649 -18.07 13.15 -6.71
C TRP A 649 -17.41 14.42 -7.23
N ILE A 650 -16.77 14.30 -8.39
CA ILE A 650 -16.14 15.43 -9.06
C ILE A 650 -16.67 15.47 -10.48
N TYR A 651 -17.12 16.62 -10.93
CA TYR A 651 -17.70 16.77 -12.25
C TYR A 651 -17.23 18.06 -12.87
N GLY A 652 -17.22 18.14 -14.19
CA GLY A 652 -16.84 19.36 -14.88
C GLY A 652 -16.63 19.11 -16.35
N LYS A 653 -15.89 20.00 -16.98
CA LYS A 653 -15.58 19.94 -18.40
C LYS A 653 -14.09 19.77 -18.64
N VAL A 654 -13.71 19.00 -19.65
CA VAL A 654 -12.38 19.10 -20.27
C VAL A 654 -12.53 19.91 -21.54
N TYR A 655 -11.67 20.91 -21.73
CA TYR A 655 -11.77 21.85 -22.84
C TYR A 655 -10.41 22.35 -23.28
N LEU A 656 -10.27 22.67 -24.57
CA LEU A 656 -9.16 23.43 -25.11
C LEU A 656 -9.37 24.91 -24.74
N ASP A 657 -8.49 25.43 -23.89
CA ASP A 657 -8.47 26.81 -23.41
C ASP A 657 -7.78 27.71 -24.44
N LYS A 658 -8.58 28.40 -25.25
CA LYS A 658 -8.07 29.16 -26.40
C LYS A 658 -7.42 30.48 -26.01
N ASN A 659 -7.88 31.09 -24.93
CA ASN A 659 -7.41 32.40 -24.50
C ASN A 659 -6.48 32.34 -23.29
N GLY A 660 -6.28 31.15 -22.72
CA GLY A 660 -5.32 30.86 -21.65
C GLY A 660 -5.74 31.45 -20.31
N ASN A 661 -7.04 31.63 -20.09
CA ASN A 661 -7.58 32.22 -18.87
C ASN A 661 -7.92 31.17 -17.78
N HIS A 662 -7.74 29.88 -18.07
CA HIS A 662 -8.06 28.74 -17.21
C HIS A 662 -9.54 28.71 -16.75
N GLN A 663 -10.46 29.25 -17.55
CA GLN A 663 -11.89 29.30 -17.27
C GLN A 663 -12.69 28.98 -18.54
N PHE A 664 -13.55 27.96 -18.46
CA PHE A 664 -14.38 27.59 -19.61
C PHE A 664 -15.33 28.74 -20.01
N ASP A 665 -15.13 29.28 -21.21
CA ASP A 665 -15.94 30.33 -21.79
C ASP A 665 -16.40 30.02 -23.24
N SER A 666 -16.94 31.02 -23.95
CA SER A 666 -17.50 30.82 -25.29
C SER A 666 -16.47 30.65 -26.40
N GLU A 667 -15.21 31.01 -26.16
CA GLU A 667 -14.11 30.87 -27.12
C GLU A 667 -13.51 29.45 -27.09
N ASP A 668 -13.77 28.71 -26.01
CA ASP A 668 -13.19 27.39 -25.76
C ASP A 668 -13.90 26.24 -26.49
N ILE A 669 -13.15 25.17 -26.72
CA ILE A 669 -13.65 23.97 -27.40
C ILE A 669 -13.76 22.82 -26.39
N PRO A 670 -14.95 22.28 -26.13
CA PRO A 670 -15.08 21.10 -25.27
C PRO A 670 -14.45 19.87 -25.94
N LEU A 671 -13.70 19.08 -25.17
CA LEU A 671 -13.01 17.89 -25.66
C LEU A 671 -13.80 16.62 -25.34
N THR A 672 -14.25 15.91 -26.38
CA THR A 672 -14.94 14.61 -26.26
C THR A 672 -13.95 13.46 -26.11
N ASN A 673 -14.34 12.40 -25.40
CA ASN A 673 -13.53 11.21 -25.16
C ASN A 673 -12.19 11.43 -24.42
N ALA A 674 -12.01 12.60 -23.81
CA ALA A 674 -10.90 12.87 -22.92
C ALA A 674 -11.11 12.08 -21.62
N GLU A 675 -10.07 11.44 -21.12
CA GLU A 675 -10.11 10.58 -19.94
C GLU A 675 -9.45 11.28 -18.75
N VAL A 676 -10.27 11.66 -17.78
CA VAL A 676 -9.85 12.23 -16.50
C VAL A 676 -9.51 11.09 -15.55
N LEU A 677 -8.32 11.10 -14.98
CA LEU A 677 -7.83 10.11 -14.03
C LEU A 677 -7.96 10.66 -12.60
N VAL A 678 -8.62 9.90 -11.71
CA VAL A 678 -8.64 10.15 -10.27
C VAL A 678 -7.95 9.00 -9.55
N ASP A 679 -6.78 9.27 -8.95
CA ASP A 679 -5.80 8.34 -8.35
C ASP A 679 -5.27 7.22 -9.25
N ASN A 680 -6.05 6.74 -10.23
CA ASN A 680 -5.78 5.81 -11.34
C ASN A 680 -7.08 5.35 -12.06
N LYS A 681 -8.28 5.73 -11.57
CA LYS A 681 -9.58 5.40 -12.21
C LYS A 681 -9.89 6.44 -13.29
N GLY A 682 -10.17 5.98 -14.51
CA GLY A 682 -10.47 6.82 -15.67
C GLY A 682 -11.95 7.12 -15.85
N PHE A 683 -12.25 8.37 -16.20
CA PHE A 683 -13.60 8.88 -16.47
C PHE A 683 -13.62 9.66 -17.77
N ILE A 684 -14.46 9.22 -18.72
CA ILE A 684 -14.44 9.70 -20.09
C ILE A 684 -15.47 10.83 -20.28
N THR A 685 -15.07 11.89 -20.97
CA THR A 685 -15.97 13.00 -21.30
C THR A 685 -17.02 12.64 -22.37
N ASP A 686 -18.21 13.22 -22.23
CA ASP A 686 -19.26 13.16 -23.23
C ASP A 686 -18.97 14.08 -24.45
N LYS A 687 -19.91 14.12 -25.40
CA LYS A 687 -19.82 14.95 -26.61
C LYS A 687 -19.69 16.46 -26.35
N ASN A 688 -20.07 16.91 -25.16
CA ASN A 688 -20.01 18.31 -24.73
C ASN A 688 -18.84 18.56 -23.78
N GLY A 689 -17.90 17.62 -23.69
CA GLY A 689 -16.72 17.68 -22.83
C GLY A 689 -17.01 17.44 -21.35
N ASN A 690 -18.24 17.07 -20.96
CA ASN A 690 -18.56 16.86 -19.54
C ASN A 690 -18.06 15.51 -19.06
N TYR A 691 -17.42 15.46 -17.90
CA TYR A 691 -17.10 14.22 -17.19
C TYR A 691 -17.75 14.20 -15.81
N ILE A 692 -17.94 12.99 -15.29
CA ILE A 692 -18.36 12.73 -13.91
C ILE A 692 -17.44 11.64 -13.36
N ALA A 693 -16.63 12.00 -12.37
CA ALA A 693 -15.84 11.10 -11.58
C ALA A 693 -16.62 10.69 -10.32
N ASP A 694 -17.14 9.46 -10.33
CA ASP A 694 -17.92 8.85 -9.26
C ASP A 694 -17.13 7.77 -8.49
N GLY A 695 -17.68 7.31 -7.37
CA GLY A 695 -17.08 6.24 -6.58
C GLY A 695 -15.78 6.65 -5.86
N ILE A 696 -15.52 7.94 -5.72
CA ILE A 696 -14.32 8.44 -5.04
C ILE A 696 -14.52 8.22 -3.54
N ALA A 697 -13.70 7.33 -2.95
CA ALA A 697 -13.74 7.12 -1.50
C ALA A 697 -13.43 8.44 -0.79
N SER A 698 -14.20 8.70 0.25
CA SER A 698 -14.24 10.00 0.92
C SER A 698 -13.18 10.12 2.02
N ASN A 699 -12.98 11.33 2.55
CA ASN A 699 -12.02 11.66 3.62
C ASN A 699 -10.55 11.32 3.33
N LYS A 700 -10.18 11.20 2.05
CA LYS A 700 -8.80 11.09 1.58
C LYS A 700 -8.40 12.26 0.69
N ILE A 701 -7.10 12.37 0.44
CA ILE A 701 -6.56 13.23 -0.61
C ILE A 701 -6.52 12.41 -1.88
N VAL A 702 -7.10 12.91 -2.97
CA VAL A 702 -7.07 12.29 -4.29
C VAL A 702 -6.32 13.15 -5.27
N THR A 703 -5.61 12.53 -6.20
CA THR A 703 -4.90 13.22 -7.28
C THR A 703 -5.69 13.12 -8.58
N ILE A 704 -5.97 14.26 -9.19
CA ILE A 704 -6.68 14.37 -10.45
C ILE A 704 -5.70 14.75 -11.53
N SER A 705 -5.79 14.08 -12.67
CA SER A 705 -4.98 14.36 -13.84
C SER A 705 -5.72 14.00 -15.12
N LEU A 706 -5.15 14.35 -16.27
CA LEU A 706 -5.70 14.01 -17.57
C LEU A 706 -4.83 12.93 -18.19
N ASN A 707 -5.43 11.85 -18.71
CA ASN A 707 -4.68 10.87 -19.48
C ASN A 707 -4.28 11.47 -20.82
N ARG A 708 -2.98 11.79 -20.99
CA ARG A 708 -2.45 12.36 -22.22
C ARG A 708 -2.78 11.55 -23.47
N LYS A 709 -2.91 10.22 -23.37
CA LYS A 709 -3.24 9.35 -24.52
C LYS A 709 -4.68 9.51 -25.03
N SER A 710 -5.55 10.17 -24.25
CA SER A 710 -6.96 10.39 -24.59
C SER A 710 -7.22 11.73 -25.27
N VAL A 711 -6.21 12.61 -25.32
CA VAL A 711 -6.26 13.92 -25.98
C VAL A 711 -5.24 13.97 -27.11
N ASP A 712 -5.29 15.02 -27.92
CA ASP A 712 -4.31 15.22 -28.99
C ASP A 712 -2.88 15.26 -28.41
N PRO A 713 -1.88 14.59 -29.01
CA PRO A 713 -0.50 14.62 -28.55
C PRO A 713 0.10 16.03 -28.44
N GLY A 714 -0.37 16.97 -29.26
CA GLY A 714 -0.01 18.39 -29.24
C GLY A 714 -0.63 19.18 -28.10
N TYR A 715 -1.42 18.53 -27.24
CA TYR A 715 -2.12 19.15 -26.12
C TYR A 715 -1.65 18.63 -24.76
N LYS A 716 -1.69 19.49 -23.75
CA LYS A 716 -1.33 19.17 -22.35
C LYS A 716 -2.27 19.89 -21.38
N ASN A 717 -2.56 19.23 -20.26
CA ASN A 717 -3.27 19.86 -19.15
C ASN A 717 -2.41 20.98 -18.56
N SER A 718 -2.90 22.21 -18.58
CA SER A 718 -2.17 23.39 -18.14
C SER A 718 -2.12 23.55 -16.63
N ASP A 719 -3.08 22.97 -15.89
CA ASP A 719 -3.10 22.98 -14.41
C ASP A 719 -2.26 21.85 -13.79
N GLY A 720 -1.75 20.92 -14.62
CA GLY A 720 -0.99 19.77 -14.14
C GLY A 720 -1.83 18.82 -13.27
N LYS A 721 -1.20 18.21 -12.26
CA LYS A 721 -1.89 17.30 -11.33
C LYS A 721 -2.46 18.10 -10.17
N ILE A 722 -3.74 17.88 -9.87
CA ILE A 722 -4.46 18.60 -8.81
C ILE A 722 -4.75 17.66 -7.65
N LYS A 723 -4.31 17.99 -6.44
CA LYS A 723 -4.59 17.25 -5.20
C LYS A 723 -5.80 17.83 -4.49
N ILE A 724 -6.83 17.01 -4.29
CA ILE A 724 -8.09 17.42 -3.68
C ILE A 724 -8.38 16.63 -2.42
N LYS A 725 -8.64 17.32 -1.31
CA LYS A 725 -9.20 16.70 -0.11
C LYS A 725 -10.71 16.56 -0.28
N VAL A 726 -11.17 15.32 -0.43
CA VAL A 726 -12.58 15.01 -0.68
C VAL A 726 -13.35 14.76 0.62
N ARG A 727 -14.67 14.95 0.58
CA ARG A 727 -15.58 14.82 1.74
C ARG A 727 -16.79 13.95 1.41
N ASP A 728 -17.33 13.25 2.40
CA ASP A 728 -18.45 12.34 2.18
C ASP A 728 -19.65 13.04 1.53
N SER A 729 -20.35 12.32 0.65
CA SER A 729 -21.60 12.75 0.02
C SER A 729 -21.54 14.14 -0.63
N SER A 730 -20.35 14.53 -1.08
CA SER A 730 -20.06 15.88 -1.58
C SER A 730 -19.85 15.87 -3.08
N SER A 731 -20.13 17.01 -3.72
CA SER A 731 -19.84 17.24 -5.12
C SER A 731 -18.90 18.45 -5.29
N LEU A 732 -17.95 18.36 -6.22
CA LEU A 732 -17.07 19.46 -6.60
C LEU A 732 -17.13 19.65 -8.11
N LYS A 733 -17.35 20.89 -8.55
CA LYS A 733 -17.16 21.26 -9.94
C LYS A 733 -15.69 21.56 -10.19
N LEU A 734 -15.07 20.85 -11.11
CA LEU A 734 -13.68 21.05 -11.54
C LEU A 734 -13.60 20.96 -13.06
N ASP A 735 -13.43 22.11 -13.71
CA ASP A 735 -13.15 22.13 -15.14
C ASP A 735 -11.62 21.98 -15.34
N ILE A 736 -11.20 21.24 -16.36
CA ILE A 736 -9.79 20.92 -16.65
C ILE A 736 -9.40 21.58 -17.99
N PRO A 737 -8.61 22.66 -17.95
CA PRO A 737 -8.11 23.31 -19.15
C PRO A 737 -7.00 22.50 -19.80
N VAL A 738 -6.99 22.53 -21.12
CA VAL A 738 -5.98 21.91 -21.97
C VAL A 738 -5.47 22.99 -22.93
N GLN A 739 -4.16 23.07 -23.12
CA GLN A 739 -3.53 24.02 -24.03
C GLN A 739 -2.58 23.29 -24.99
N ALA A 740 -2.30 23.92 -26.13
CA ALA A 740 -1.31 23.41 -27.06
C ALA A 740 0.11 23.59 -26.51
N ILE A 741 0.96 22.59 -26.75
CA ILE A 741 2.36 22.60 -26.33
C ILE A 741 3.28 23.01 -27.48
N SER A 742 4.36 23.69 -27.12
CA SER A 742 5.43 24.14 -27.99
C SER A 742 6.70 23.30 -27.82
N PHE A 743 7.56 23.38 -28.83
CA PHE A 743 8.87 22.77 -28.86
C PHE A 743 9.93 23.86 -29.02
N LEU A 744 10.99 23.79 -28.20
CA LEU A 744 12.12 24.73 -28.26
C LEU A 744 13.36 23.96 -28.69
N ALA A 745 14.06 24.46 -29.71
CA ALA A 745 15.28 23.88 -30.24
C ALA A 745 16.40 24.93 -30.31
N GLY A 746 17.61 24.50 -30.02
CA GLY A 746 18.82 25.31 -30.22
C GLY A 746 20.04 24.44 -30.36
N ASN A 747 21.16 25.08 -30.68
CA ASN A 747 22.45 24.43 -30.85
C ASN A 747 23.56 25.17 -30.11
N ILE A 748 24.44 24.41 -29.45
CA ILE A 748 25.71 24.92 -28.94
C ILE A 748 26.73 24.79 -30.06
N VAL A 749 27.28 25.90 -30.53
CA VAL A 749 28.16 25.92 -31.70
C VAL A 749 29.63 25.86 -31.28
N LEU A 750 30.39 24.97 -31.93
CA LEU A 750 31.84 24.89 -31.83
C LEU A 750 32.51 26.17 -32.36
N THR A 751 33.34 26.80 -31.53
CA THR A 751 34.18 27.93 -31.93
C THR A 751 35.63 27.53 -32.14
N LYS A 752 36.47 28.47 -32.60
CA LYS A 752 37.91 28.27 -32.73
C LYS A 752 38.65 28.13 -31.39
N ASP A 753 37.98 28.39 -30.27
CA ASP A 753 38.59 28.35 -28.94
C ASP A 753 38.86 26.92 -28.45
N PHE A 754 38.15 25.94 -29.02
CA PHE A 754 38.18 24.53 -28.65
C PHE A 754 38.43 23.66 -29.89
N THR A 755 39.06 22.51 -29.70
CA THR A 755 39.09 21.44 -30.71
C THR A 755 37.78 20.65 -30.68
N GLU A 756 37.43 19.94 -31.76
CA GLU A 756 36.25 19.05 -31.79
C GLU A 756 36.23 18.09 -30.59
N LYS A 757 37.39 17.53 -30.24
CA LYS A 757 37.51 16.63 -29.08
C LYS A 757 37.19 17.33 -27.77
N GLN A 758 37.73 18.54 -27.55
CA GLN A 758 37.46 19.31 -26.34
C GLN A 758 36.00 19.77 -26.28
N PHE A 759 35.42 20.11 -27.42
CA PHE A 759 34.03 20.52 -27.52
C PHE A 759 33.09 19.39 -27.12
N VAL A 760 33.27 18.18 -27.67
CA VAL A 760 32.48 16.99 -27.27
C VAL A 760 32.66 16.66 -25.78
N GLN A 761 33.88 16.80 -25.25
CA GLN A 761 34.14 16.64 -23.82
C GLN A 761 33.36 17.65 -22.98
N ASN A 762 33.37 18.92 -23.40
CA ASN A 762 32.71 19.99 -22.68
C ASN A 762 31.19 19.89 -22.74
N LEU A 763 30.61 19.43 -23.87
CA LEU A 763 29.17 19.16 -23.99
C LEU A 763 28.67 18.18 -22.92
N SER A 764 29.45 17.15 -22.59
CA SER A 764 29.08 16.18 -21.54
C SER A 764 29.02 16.76 -20.12
N LEU A 765 29.49 18.00 -19.94
CA LEU A 765 29.49 18.73 -18.67
C LEU A 765 28.55 19.94 -18.69
N ILE A 766 27.68 20.04 -19.69
CA ILE A 766 26.72 21.13 -19.83
C ILE A 766 25.33 20.66 -19.42
N THR A 767 24.66 21.49 -18.64
CA THR A 767 23.23 21.37 -18.33
C THR A 767 22.53 22.64 -18.77
N ILE A 768 21.41 22.49 -19.46
CA ILE A 768 20.62 23.60 -20.00
C ILE A 768 19.30 23.64 -19.24
N LEU A 769 19.04 24.76 -18.57
CA LEU A 769 17.87 24.94 -17.70
C LEU A 769 16.83 25.80 -18.41
N LEU A 770 15.56 25.41 -18.34
CA LEU A 770 14.43 26.26 -18.73
C LEU A 770 13.75 26.79 -17.46
N GLU A 771 13.83 28.09 -17.26
CA GLU A 771 13.22 28.76 -16.11
C GLU A 771 11.96 29.54 -16.51
N GLN A 772 10.99 29.58 -15.59
CA GLN A 772 9.83 30.47 -15.64
C GLN A 772 9.67 31.11 -14.26
N ASP A 773 9.47 32.42 -14.21
CA ASP A 773 9.32 33.19 -12.96
C ASP A 773 10.44 32.97 -11.92
N GLY A 774 11.64 32.59 -12.37
CA GLY A 774 12.81 32.34 -11.53
C GLY A 774 12.90 30.93 -10.93
N GLU A 775 11.97 30.03 -11.27
CA GLU A 775 12.04 28.60 -10.94
C GLU A 775 12.40 27.76 -12.17
N VAL A 776 13.23 26.74 -11.97
CA VAL A 776 13.58 25.78 -13.03
C VAL A 776 12.38 24.85 -13.26
N ILE A 777 11.78 24.90 -14.44
CA ILE A 777 10.65 24.04 -14.81
C ILE A 777 11.12 22.71 -15.39
N THR A 778 12.21 22.73 -16.17
CA THR A 778 12.80 21.52 -16.73
C THR A 778 14.28 21.76 -17.08
N GLU A 779 15.02 20.68 -17.28
CA GLU A 779 16.42 20.70 -17.73
C GLU A 779 16.63 19.71 -18.88
N THR A 780 17.62 20.01 -19.73
CA THR A 780 18.05 19.12 -20.81
C THR A 780 19.58 19.14 -20.93
N GLU A 781 20.11 18.14 -21.62
CA GLU A 781 21.55 18.01 -21.90
C GLU A 781 21.73 18.10 -23.43
N PRO A 782 22.79 18.76 -23.91
CA PRO A 782 23.05 18.81 -25.34
C PRO A 782 23.54 17.45 -25.86
N GLU A 783 23.15 17.12 -27.08
CA GLU A 783 23.65 15.99 -27.84
C GLU A 783 25.13 16.18 -28.23
N PHE A 784 25.77 15.13 -28.74
CA PHE A 784 27.21 15.14 -29.08
C PHE A 784 27.61 16.19 -30.13
N ASP A 785 26.65 16.67 -30.92
CA ASP A 785 26.82 17.69 -31.94
C ASP A 785 26.44 19.11 -31.47
N GLY A 786 26.01 19.25 -30.21
CA GLY A 786 25.60 20.49 -29.58
C GLY A 786 24.10 20.77 -29.61
N MET A 787 23.31 19.97 -30.34
CA MET A 787 21.86 20.15 -30.43
C MET A 787 21.18 19.91 -29.09
N TYR A 788 20.18 20.70 -28.76
CA TYR A 788 19.37 20.48 -27.57
C TYR A 788 17.92 20.87 -27.83
N PHE A 789 17.00 20.28 -27.06
CA PHE A 789 15.59 20.56 -27.19
C PHE A 789 14.82 20.49 -25.87
N PHE A 790 13.78 21.29 -25.77
CA PHE A 790 12.76 21.23 -24.73
C PHE A 790 11.41 20.88 -25.36
N GLU A 791 10.79 19.81 -24.86
CA GLU A 791 9.49 19.30 -25.26
C GLU A 791 8.40 19.67 -24.25
N ASP A 792 7.14 19.62 -24.67
CA ASP A 792 5.95 19.76 -23.81
C ASP A 792 5.84 21.11 -23.07
N ILE A 793 6.25 22.20 -23.73
CA ILE A 793 6.29 23.54 -23.13
C ILE A 793 4.95 24.25 -23.32
N LEU A 794 4.33 24.69 -22.22
CA LEU A 794 3.07 25.42 -22.25
C LEU A 794 3.29 26.90 -22.64
N PRO A 795 2.26 27.62 -23.10
CA PRO A 795 2.35 29.07 -23.32
C PRO A 795 2.83 29.82 -22.07
N GLY A 796 3.73 30.78 -22.24
CA GLY A 796 4.39 31.45 -21.11
C GLY A 796 5.65 32.22 -21.50
N LYS A 797 6.29 32.83 -20.50
CA LYS A 797 7.56 33.53 -20.65
C LYS A 797 8.65 32.72 -19.96
N TYR A 798 9.69 32.39 -20.71
CA TYR A 798 10.76 31.51 -20.24
C TYR A 798 12.13 32.12 -20.48
N THR A 799 13.10 31.66 -19.70
CA THR A 799 14.52 31.97 -19.89
C THR A 799 15.29 30.65 -19.94
N ILE A 800 15.98 30.41 -21.05
CA ILE A 800 16.94 29.31 -21.18
C ILE A 800 18.26 29.75 -20.56
N LYS A 801 18.88 28.95 -19.70
CA LYS A 801 20.21 29.20 -19.13
C LYS A 801 21.16 28.04 -19.41
N PHE A 802 22.38 28.37 -19.80
CA PHE A 802 23.43 27.38 -20.04
C PHE A 802 24.38 27.32 -18.85
N ASN A 803 24.58 26.13 -18.29
CA ASN A 803 25.43 25.92 -17.13
C ASN A 803 26.53 24.90 -17.45
N TYR A 804 27.79 25.30 -17.25
CA TYR A 804 28.94 24.41 -17.40
C TYR A 804 29.42 23.95 -16.03
N LEU A 805 29.50 22.63 -15.83
CA LEU A 805 29.82 21.99 -14.55
C LEU A 805 31.29 21.56 -14.43
N GLY A 806 32.09 21.78 -15.48
CA GLY A 806 33.50 21.40 -15.51
C GLY A 806 34.43 22.44 -14.86
N TYR A 807 35.68 22.04 -14.63
CA TYR A 807 36.72 22.91 -14.08
C TYR A 807 37.48 23.70 -15.15
N GLU A 808 37.22 23.43 -16.44
CA GLU A 808 37.84 24.17 -17.53
C GLU A 808 37.22 25.57 -17.67
N ASN A 809 37.98 26.47 -18.29
CA ASN A 809 37.55 27.85 -18.51
C ASN A 809 36.62 27.94 -19.74
N VAL A 810 35.41 27.37 -19.61
CA VAL A 810 34.36 27.35 -20.64
C VAL A 810 33.24 28.29 -20.22
N ASP A 811 32.76 29.09 -21.18
CA ASP A 811 31.63 30.00 -21.02
C ASP A 811 30.81 30.02 -22.31
N PHE A 812 29.71 30.78 -22.33
CA PHE A 812 28.80 30.87 -23.45
C PHE A 812 28.70 32.30 -23.96
N SER A 813 28.70 32.49 -25.29
CA SER A 813 28.51 33.82 -25.89
C SER A 813 27.19 34.45 -25.48
N THR A 814 26.15 33.62 -25.37
CA THR A 814 24.86 33.96 -24.79
C THR A 814 24.61 33.05 -23.59
N LYS A 815 24.68 33.62 -22.37
CA LYS A 815 24.47 32.87 -21.12
C LYS A 815 23.01 32.54 -20.86
N SER A 816 22.10 33.35 -21.40
CA SER A 816 20.67 33.15 -21.26
C SER A 816 19.89 33.69 -22.46
N ILE A 817 18.79 33.02 -22.82
CA ILE A 817 17.91 33.39 -23.93
C ILE A 817 16.48 33.51 -23.40
N ASP A 818 15.87 34.69 -23.54
CA ASP A 818 14.48 34.93 -23.17
C ASP A 818 13.54 34.61 -24.34
N ILE A 819 12.43 33.93 -24.05
CA ILE A 819 11.44 33.53 -25.04
C ILE A 819 10.01 33.69 -24.52
N GLU A 820 9.10 34.17 -25.37
CA GLU A 820 7.68 34.31 -25.08
C GLU A 820 6.87 33.44 -26.03
N ILE A 821 6.18 32.45 -25.48
CA ILE A 821 5.31 31.51 -26.19
C ILE A 821 3.88 31.99 -26.01
N LYS A 822 3.20 32.31 -27.12
CA LYS A 822 1.80 32.73 -27.10
C LYS A 822 0.88 31.52 -27.10
N ASN A 823 -0.33 31.69 -26.57
CA ASN A 823 -1.35 30.66 -26.68
C ASN A 823 -1.82 30.56 -28.14
N SER A 824 -1.78 29.36 -28.71
CA SER A 824 -2.15 29.07 -30.11
C SER A 824 -2.89 27.74 -30.19
N ASP A 825 -3.58 27.50 -31.31
CA ASP A 825 -4.40 26.30 -31.46
C ASP A 825 -3.57 25.01 -31.62
N ASP A 826 -2.38 25.08 -32.23
CA ASP A 826 -1.57 23.90 -32.61
C ASP A 826 -0.16 23.88 -31.96
N GLY A 827 0.15 24.86 -31.11
CA GLY A 827 1.50 25.04 -30.57
C GLY A 827 2.47 25.60 -31.59
N GLU A 828 3.66 25.99 -31.13
CA GLU A 828 4.70 26.62 -31.97
C GLU A 828 6.04 25.90 -31.82
N TYR A 829 6.79 25.79 -32.93
CA TYR A 829 8.17 25.30 -32.95
C TYR A 829 9.12 26.50 -33.01
N PHE A 830 9.92 26.68 -31.96
CA PHE A 830 10.93 27.72 -31.88
C PHE A 830 12.31 27.13 -32.14
N ASP A 831 13.04 27.73 -33.08
CA ASP A 831 14.36 27.29 -33.54
C ASP A 831 15.34 28.46 -33.53
N GLY A 832 16.63 28.17 -33.62
CA GLY A 832 17.71 29.16 -33.62
C GLY A 832 17.98 29.77 -32.25
N LEU A 833 17.65 29.05 -31.17
CA LEU A 833 17.99 29.42 -29.79
C LEU A 833 19.46 29.08 -29.50
N ASP A 834 20.36 29.51 -30.38
CA ASP A 834 21.73 29.03 -30.39
C ASP A 834 22.64 29.82 -29.44
N THR A 835 23.70 29.17 -28.98
CA THR A 835 24.81 29.82 -28.27
C THR A 835 26.15 29.29 -28.76
N GLU A 836 27.23 30.03 -28.56
CA GLU A 836 28.57 29.60 -28.94
C GLU A 836 29.38 29.24 -27.69
N MET A 837 30.11 28.11 -27.74
CA MET A 837 31.03 27.72 -26.67
C MET A 837 32.33 28.52 -26.78
N ILE A 838 32.60 29.38 -25.80
CA ILE A 838 33.76 30.30 -25.77
C ILE A 838 34.63 30.06 -24.53
N LYS A 839 35.87 30.58 -24.53
CA LYS A 839 36.68 30.60 -23.30
C LYS A 839 36.20 31.71 -22.35
N GLY A 840 36.05 31.38 -21.07
CA GLY A 840 35.66 32.34 -20.04
C GLY A 840 36.65 33.49 -19.87
N GLU A 841 36.16 34.69 -19.55
CA GLU A 841 37.03 35.82 -19.21
C GLU A 841 37.71 35.56 -17.86
N LYS A 842 39.04 35.71 -17.80
CA LYS A 842 39.77 35.70 -16.53
C LYS A 842 39.35 36.94 -15.72
N GLU A 843 38.61 36.74 -14.64
CA GLU A 843 38.48 37.78 -13.61
C GLU A 843 39.88 38.13 -13.08
N GLU A 844 40.38 39.31 -13.45
CA GLU A 844 41.47 39.94 -12.73
C GLU A 844 40.98 40.25 -11.32
N LYS A 845 41.35 39.41 -10.36
CA LYS A 845 41.20 39.69 -8.93
C LYS A 845 41.90 41.01 -8.61
N ASN A 846 41.12 42.05 -8.33
CA ASN A 846 41.55 43.21 -7.53
C ASN A 846 41.25 42.98 -6.05
#